data_AF-A0A484FCC0-F1
#
_entry.id   AF-A0A484FCC0-F1
#
_cell.length_a   1.000
_cell.length_b   1.000
_cell.length_c   1.000
_cell.angle_alpha   90.00
_cell.angle_beta   90.00
_cell.angle_gamma   90.00
#
_symmetry.space_group_name_H-M   'P 1'
#
loop_
_entity.id
_entity.type
_entity.pdbx_description
1 polymer ?
#
loop_
_entity_poly.entity_id
_entity_poly.type
_entity_poly.pdbx_seq_one_letter_code
_entity_poly.pdbx_strand_id
1 'polypeptide(L)'
;MAQPAPRRRIVVSNVPLSPTDDPSTTEPAVVVVTEQLDSEELFGGVVRRTPIGTVASVPANIDGLNLSPSGHIPGSGIVFPGGINVYYLDLAPGCVTPMHRTISLDYVAVTTGTPTIVTPRTAFSIEGGKGTWSEVEETVLQPGDIVVQHAAMHLWKNASDSWSHHPLPGHKGLSLPLTPDWCPWIYPFDGQYPQYSNGINPSRRAVSVKYGLYTLAGVGPDELQKRFNAANTLIKEKEDDVFLYVKMLNSIVAFLSDVEKKVTSTCESNSLRIMPIVLTIPRQWSVKFEAVCRQVVAQVFHHEPLNVFFVTDAAALANVILREHLGDIRKLGDHRSVLFLDFGAHSMNGSIFQIVYEGDQKYHFYQFGFITGAGGGSNLWSYLVGERCAKLYQEKTGEPLSNEKLHAILSHFNKHKHILGPGYISNSLIVDQRHRIVLSPKELSRYYNMAHQCMWPMVKSALLTLRKYQKRMNPVVVATGGTARHSALREQLRSSCNKVGLPPPVFAESEFDIANNLGKLARGAALAESDRITVRRFLERGAAFGVLESVAPGSDGMASWETEAKLLFTSTNQKAAVFNATGMNQHAIVCDPYYTLRTEGSRPDIRMDNSYFLFRLEKLLKGQWSLTMSIADYDGRTCLTVDVKRRANQSQPPTTFRYGPVQIYYDAGTNCVQTDPTVVLRCRMIAVADDEEEDEFADELFLPAERLASVGEEHASPAPKTADQPAQRSKEHVTADLEPEAAAEPVQSGANVLKSSSEVLDEHKTRTRTPLPSSRRRSKRPRTEPKSYAVDPLAGYEGLLEKNSKAARTFALISADTASYSLLRPT
;
A
#
# COMPACT_ATOMS: atom_id res chain seq x y z
N MET A 1 -24.79 36.11 -21.42
CA MET A 1 -24.27 35.14 -20.44
C MET A 1 -23.93 33.87 -21.18
N ALA A 2 -22.90 33.11 -20.79
CA ALA A 2 -22.71 31.78 -21.34
C ALA A 2 -23.77 30.84 -20.74
N GLN A 3 -24.38 29.97 -21.55
CA GLN A 3 -25.09 28.80 -21.02
C GLN A 3 -24.06 27.80 -20.46
N PRO A 4 -24.37 27.05 -19.39
CA PRO A 4 -23.55 25.91 -19.01
C PRO A 4 -23.48 24.90 -20.16
N ALA A 5 -22.35 24.20 -20.30
CA ALA A 5 -22.21 23.17 -21.32
C ALA A 5 -23.31 22.09 -21.14
N PRO A 6 -23.87 21.54 -22.23
CA PRO A 6 -24.95 20.56 -22.14
C PRO A 6 -24.51 19.35 -21.32
N ARG A 7 -25.23 19.10 -20.23
CA ARG A 7 -24.98 17.95 -19.35
C ARG A 7 -25.33 16.66 -20.09
N ARG A 8 -24.48 15.64 -19.96
CA ARG A 8 -24.70 14.33 -20.58
C ARG A 8 -24.88 13.24 -19.52
N ARG A 9 -25.80 12.31 -19.80
CA ARG A 9 -25.92 11.02 -19.10
C ARG A 9 -25.26 9.94 -19.96
N ILE A 10 -24.59 9.00 -19.31
CA ILE A 10 -24.13 7.77 -19.94
C ILE A 10 -24.69 6.62 -19.10
N VAL A 11 -25.57 5.82 -19.69
CA VAL A 11 -26.16 4.63 -19.07
C VAL A 11 -25.43 3.41 -19.60
N VAL A 12 -25.02 2.52 -18.71
CA VAL A 12 -24.40 1.23 -19.03
C VAL A 12 -25.26 0.16 -18.37
N SER A 13 -25.73 -0.81 -19.15
CA SER A 13 -26.66 -1.84 -18.66
C SER A 13 -26.45 -3.18 -19.37
N ASN A 14 -26.82 -4.27 -18.71
CA ASN A 14 -26.80 -5.60 -19.30
C ASN A 14 -27.97 -5.76 -20.28
N VAL A 15 -27.69 -6.31 -21.45
CA VAL A 15 -28.70 -6.83 -22.39
C VAL A 15 -29.17 -8.18 -21.85
N PRO A 16 -30.49 -8.44 -21.74
CA PRO A 16 -30.98 -9.75 -21.31
C PRO A 16 -30.45 -10.88 -22.22
N LEU A 17 -29.97 -11.96 -21.60
CA LEU A 17 -29.58 -13.18 -22.33
C LEU A 17 -30.77 -13.72 -23.15
N SER A 18 -30.47 -14.31 -24.31
CA SER A 18 -31.50 -15.00 -25.09
C SER A 18 -31.98 -16.25 -24.33
N PRO A 19 -33.26 -16.67 -24.47
CA PRO A 19 -33.76 -17.93 -23.92
C PRO A 19 -33.04 -19.20 -24.46
N THR A 20 -32.12 -19.04 -25.42
CA THR A 20 -31.24 -20.07 -25.97
C THR A 20 -29.90 -20.21 -25.26
N ASP A 21 -29.51 -19.21 -24.46
CA ASP A 21 -28.16 -19.08 -23.93
C ASP A 21 -28.05 -19.81 -22.59
N ASP A 22 -26.91 -20.43 -22.31
CA ASP A 22 -26.67 -21.13 -21.04
C ASP A 22 -26.11 -20.13 -20.00
N PRO A 23 -26.88 -19.75 -18.97
CA PRO A 23 -26.44 -18.78 -17.96
C PRO A 23 -25.37 -19.33 -17.01
N SER A 24 -24.97 -20.61 -17.14
CA SER A 24 -23.81 -21.16 -16.43
C SER A 24 -22.48 -21.02 -17.20
N THR A 25 -22.55 -20.65 -18.50
CA THR A 25 -21.37 -20.47 -19.36
C THR A 25 -21.38 -19.18 -20.20
N THR A 26 -22.49 -18.43 -20.21
CA THR A 26 -22.70 -17.22 -21.01
C THR A 26 -23.00 -16.02 -20.10
N GLU A 27 -22.21 -14.96 -20.24
CA GLU A 27 -22.42 -13.66 -19.58
C GLU A 27 -23.18 -12.72 -20.52
N PRO A 28 -24.05 -11.81 -20.03
CA PRO A 28 -24.81 -10.89 -20.87
C PRO A 28 -23.91 -9.87 -21.58
N ALA A 29 -24.27 -9.51 -22.82
CA ALA A 29 -23.68 -8.38 -23.51
C ALA A 29 -24.04 -7.05 -22.81
N VAL A 30 -23.21 -6.02 -22.98
CA VAL A 30 -23.43 -4.70 -22.34
C VAL A 30 -23.82 -3.67 -23.41
N VAL A 31 -24.86 -2.89 -23.12
CA VAL A 31 -25.28 -1.74 -23.94
C VAL A 31 -24.90 -0.42 -23.27
N VAL A 32 -24.38 0.52 -24.06
CA VAL A 32 -24.00 1.87 -23.62
C VAL A 32 -24.85 2.89 -24.36
N VAL A 33 -25.56 3.75 -23.63
CA VAL A 33 -26.42 4.81 -24.18
C VAL A 33 -25.94 6.16 -23.65
N THR A 34 -25.71 7.12 -24.56
CA THR A 34 -25.34 8.50 -24.21
C THR A 34 -26.47 9.45 -24.59
N GLU A 35 -26.94 10.25 -23.63
CA GLU A 35 -28.03 11.21 -23.81
C GLU A 35 -27.57 12.61 -23.37
N GLN A 36 -28.09 13.67 -23.98
CA GLN A 36 -28.03 15.02 -23.40
C GLN A 36 -29.24 15.22 -22.49
N LEU A 37 -29.03 15.91 -21.36
CA LEU A 37 -30.06 16.11 -20.34
C LEU A 37 -30.62 17.54 -20.42
N ASP A 38 -31.92 17.64 -20.71
CA ASP A 38 -32.68 18.88 -20.63
C ASP A 38 -32.76 19.40 -19.19
N SER A 39 -32.98 20.71 -19.06
CA SER A 39 -33.01 21.39 -17.77
C SER A 39 -34.27 22.24 -17.60
N GLU A 40 -34.96 22.01 -16.49
CA GLU A 40 -36.24 22.61 -16.11
C GLU A 40 -36.01 23.80 -15.17
N GLU A 41 -36.85 24.84 -15.25
CA GLU A 41 -36.77 25.98 -14.33
C GLU A 41 -37.88 25.91 -13.27
N LEU A 42 -37.48 26.04 -12.01
CA LEU A 42 -38.33 25.96 -10.83
C LEU A 42 -38.39 27.32 -10.13
N PHE A 43 -39.48 27.57 -9.40
CA PHE A 43 -39.70 28.80 -8.63
C PHE A 43 -39.50 30.11 -9.43
N GLY A 44 -39.85 30.09 -10.73
CA GLY A 44 -39.74 31.27 -11.61
C GLY A 44 -38.32 31.60 -12.06
N GLY A 45 -37.43 30.61 -12.15
CA GLY A 45 -36.04 30.78 -12.62
C GLY A 45 -35.01 30.98 -11.50
N VAL A 46 -35.46 31.03 -10.23
CA VAL A 46 -34.57 31.05 -9.04
C VAL A 46 -33.71 29.80 -8.95
N VAL A 47 -34.24 28.66 -9.41
CA VAL A 47 -33.55 27.37 -9.42
C VAL A 47 -33.73 26.71 -10.79
N ARG A 48 -32.69 26.08 -11.33
CA ARG A 48 -32.77 25.19 -12.47
C ARG A 48 -32.42 23.75 -12.06
N ARG A 49 -33.15 22.77 -12.57
CA ARG A 49 -32.99 21.34 -12.29
C ARG A 49 -32.62 20.61 -13.59
N THR A 50 -31.60 19.76 -13.56
CA THR A 50 -31.31 18.82 -14.66
C THR A 50 -31.52 17.39 -14.13
N PRO A 51 -32.66 16.72 -14.44
CA PRO A 51 -32.90 15.34 -14.02
C PRO A 51 -31.83 14.39 -14.57
N ILE A 52 -31.25 13.55 -13.70
CA ILE A 52 -30.28 12.51 -14.07
C ILE A 52 -30.98 11.15 -14.12
N GLY A 53 -31.91 10.87 -13.20
CA GLY A 53 -32.73 9.67 -13.23
C GLY A 53 -33.53 9.46 -11.95
N THR A 54 -34.63 8.71 -12.05
CA THR A 54 -35.49 8.35 -10.92
C THR A 54 -35.68 6.84 -10.89
N VAL A 55 -35.27 6.20 -9.79
CA VAL A 55 -35.54 4.78 -9.53
C VAL A 55 -36.70 4.66 -8.53
N ALA A 56 -37.69 3.82 -8.86
CA ALA A 56 -38.93 3.74 -8.09
C ALA A 56 -38.82 2.96 -6.77
N SER A 57 -37.72 2.24 -6.56
CA SER A 57 -37.45 1.42 -5.38
C SER A 57 -35.96 1.48 -5.00
N VAL A 58 -35.66 1.19 -3.74
CA VAL A 58 -34.33 0.81 -3.26
C VAL A 58 -34.45 -0.54 -2.53
N PRO A 59 -33.77 -1.62 -2.98
CA PRO A 59 -32.92 -1.72 -4.17
C PRO A 59 -33.66 -1.36 -5.48
N ALA A 60 -32.91 -0.81 -6.43
CA ALA A 60 -33.42 -0.51 -7.78
C ALA A 60 -33.44 -1.79 -8.63
N ASN A 61 -34.33 -1.85 -9.63
CA ASN A 61 -34.19 -2.82 -10.70
C ASN A 61 -32.99 -2.44 -11.58
N ILE A 62 -32.15 -3.43 -11.91
CA ILE A 62 -30.95 -3.28 -12.75
C ILE A 62 -31.17 -3.76 -14.20
N ASP A 63 -32.33 -4.33 -14.51
CA ASP A 63 -32.65 -4.85 -15.84
C ASP A 63 -33.00 -3.72 -16.83
N GLY A 64 -32.12 -3.52 -17.83
CA GLY A 64 -32.34 -2.60 -18.94
C GLY A 64 -32.00 -1.13 -18.65
N LEU A 65 -32.49 -0.24 -19.52
CA LEU A 65 -32.06 1.17 -19.60
C LEU A 65 -32.97 2.18 -18.87
N ASN A 66 -34.00 1.70 -18.15
CA ASN A 66 -35.12 2.51 -17.68
C ASN A 66 -34.81 3.27 -16.37
N LEU A 67 -34.02 4.34 -16.45
CA LEU A 67 -33.78 5.29 -15.35
C LEU A 67 -34.93 6.31 -15.13
N SER A 68 -36.14 5.97 -15.56
CA SER A 68 -37.36 6.79 -15.42
C SER A 68 -38.56 5.86 -15.20
N PRO A 69 -39.43 6.09 -14.18
CA PRO A 69 -40.62 5.27 -13.98
C PRO A 69 -41.65 5.52 -15.09
N SER A 70 -42.35 4.46 -15.50
CA SER A 70 -43.48 4.50 -16.44
C SER A 70 -44.77 5.02 -15.77
N GLY A 71 -44.70 6.20 -15.15
CA GLY A 71 -45.81 6.80 -14.41
C GLY A 71 -45.57 8.25 -13.99
N HIS A 72 -46.64 8.94 -13.62
CA HIS A 72 -46.60 10.33 -13.15
C HIS A 72 -45.89 10.42 -11.79
N ILE A 73 -44.78 11.15 -11.72
CA ILE A 73 -44.06 11.43 -10.48
C ILE A 73 -44.90 12.40 -9.63
N PRO A 74 -45.26 12.06 -8.36
CA PRO A 74 -46.11 12.91 -7.55
C PRO A 74 -45.47 14.27 -7.17
N GLY A 75 -46.30 15.32 -7.11
CA GLY A 75 -45.91 16.64 -6.62
C GLY A 75 -44.94 17.36 -7.55
N SER A 76 -43.93 18.04 -6.98
CA SER A 76 -42.89 18.76 -7.73
C SER A 76 -41.78 17.86 -8.29
N GLY A 77 -41.86 16.54 -8.08
CA GLY A 77 -40.79 15.60 -8.40
C GLY A 77 -39.50 15.80 -7.60
N ILE A 78 -39.55 16.49 -6.45
CA ILE A 78 -38.40 16.61 -5.54
C ILE A 78 -38.22 15.33 -4.71
N VAL A 79 -39.33 14.68 -4.31
CA VAL A 79 -39.34 13.47 -3.48
C VAL A 79 -39.97 12.31 -4.25
N PHE A 80 -39.36 11.12 -4.18
CA PHE A 80 -39.96 9.87 -4.64
C PHE A 80 -40.06 8.86 -3.47
N PRO A 81 -41.24 8.61 -2.88
CA PRO A 81 -41.38 7.70 -1.74
C PRO A 81 -40.92 6.28 -2.07
N GLY A 82 -40.02 5.73 -1.26
CA GLY A 82 -39.47 4.37 -1.42
C GLY A 82 -38.39 4.23 -2.50
N GLY A 83 -38.14 5.28 -3.29
CA GLY A 83 -37.15 5.32 -4.36
C GLY A 83 -36.10 6.41 -4.17
N ILE A 84 -35.36 6.73 -5.24
CA ILE A 84 -34.39 7.84 -5.28
C ILE A 84 -34.65 8.66 -6.55
N ASN A 85 -34.64 9.98 -6.43
CA ASN A 85 -34.52 10.88 -7.57
C ASN A 85 -33.14 11.58 -7.54
N VAL A 86 -32.42 11.54 -8.65
CA VAL A 86 -31.08 12.12 -8.80
C VAL A 86 -31.14 13.22 -9.86
N TYR A 87 -30.65 14.41 -9.53
CA TYR A 87 -30.64 15.57 -10.43
C TYR A 87 -29.51 16.54 -10.06
N TYR A 88 -29.04 17.33 -11.04
CA TYR A 88 -28.28 18.55 -10.73
C TYR A 88 -29.23 19.67 -10.32
N LEU A 89 -28.79 20.52 -9.39
CA LEU A 89 -29.53 21.67 -8.91
C LEU A 89 -28.67 22.94 -8.99
N ASP A 90 -29.14 23.92 -9.74
CA ASP A 90 -28.45 25.17 -10.07
C ASP A 90 -29.17 26.35 -9.42
N LEU A 91 -28.48 27.14 -8.59
CA LEU A 91 -29.05 28.31 -7.91
C LEU A 91 -28.64 29.61 -8.61
N ALA A 92 -29.63 30.41 -9.04
CA ALA A 92 -29.36 31.67 -9.75
C ALA A 92 -28.59 32.68 -8.87
N PRO A 93 -27.61 33.43 -9.43
CA PRO A 93 -26.86 34.47 -8.72
C PRO A 93 -27.75 35.47 -7.98
N GLY A 94 -27.43 35.74 -6.71
CA GLY A 94 -28.19 36.65 -5.85
C GLY A 94 -29.57 36.16 -5.38
N CYS A 95 -30.01 34.95 -5.76
CA CYS A 95 -31.35 34.46 -5.45
C CYS A 95 -31.43 33.57 -4.20
N VAL A 96 -32.65 33.44 -3.66
CA VAL A 96 -32.97 32.71 -2.42
C VAL A 96 -34.24 31.88 -2.62
N THR A 97 -34.24 30.61 -2.21
CA THR A 97 -35.43 29.74 -2.28
C THR A 97 -36.41 30.01 -1.13
N PRO A 98 -37.67 29.59 -1.22
CA PRO A 98 -38.56 29.56 -0.06
C PRO A 98 -38.02 28.67 1.07
N MET A 99 -38.25 29.09 2.32
CA MET A 99 -38.07 28.23 3.50
C MET A 99 -39.14 27.13 3.47
N HIS A 100 -38.72 25.87 3.41
CA HIS A 100 -39.62 24.73 3.30
C HIS A 100 -39.02 23.49 3.98
N ARG A 101 -39.88 22.51 4.30
CA ARG A 101 -39.48 21.24 4.90
C ARG A 101 -39.58 20.13 3.88
N THR A 102 -38.48 19.40 3.65
CA THR A 102 -38.51 18.15 2.87
C THR A 102 -39.07 17.00 3.71
N ILE A 103 -39.58 15.97 3.04
CA ILE A 103 -40.10 14.73 3.66
C ILE A 103 -39.28 13.51 3.22
N SER A 104 -38.01 13.76 2.90
CA SER A 104 -37.03 12.87 2.28
C SER A 104 -35.72 12.88 3.06
N LEU A 105 -34.81 11.98 2.68
CA LEU A 105 -33.40 12.05 3.05
C LEU A 105 -32.63 12.57 1.83
N ASP A 106 -32.30 13.86 1.84
CA ASP A 106 -31.68 14.52 0.68
C ASP A 106 -30.14 14.56 0.86
N TYR A 107 -29.39 14.22 -0.20
CA TYR A 107 -27.92 14.31 -0.25
C TYR A 107 -27.51 15.36 -1.29
N VAL A 108 -27.31 16.60 -0.86
CA VAL A 108 -27.00 17.72 -1.76
C VAL A 108 -25.48 17.93 -1.78
N ALA A 109 -24.82 17.38 -2.80
CA ALA A 109 -23.40 17.58 -3.06
C ALA A 109 -23.16 18.89 -3.83
N VAL A 110 -22.40 19.81 -3.25
CA VAL A 110 -22.00 21.07 -3.88
C VAL A 110 -20.89 20.78 -4.87
N THR A 111 -21.23 20.67 -6.14
CA THR A 111 -20.25 20.42 -7.22
C THR A 111 -19.44 21.68 -7.59
N THR A 112 -20.07 22.86 -7.51
CA THR A 112 -19.45 24.15 -7.86
C THR A 112 -20.07 25.28 -7.04
N GLY A 113 -19.29 26.35 -6.81
CA GLY A 113 -19.76 27.56 -6.13
C GLY A 113 -19.90 27.45 -4.61
N THR A 114 -20.41 28.54 -4.01
CA THR A 114 -20.53 28.70 -2.55
C THR A 114 -21.98 28.98 -2.13
N PRO A 115 -22.89 28.02 -2.32
CA PRO A 115 -24.28 28.16 -1.87
C PRO A 115 -24.31 28.21 -0.34
N THR A 116 -25.27 28.95 0.21
CA THR A 116 -25.53 29.02 1.65
C THR A 116 -26.83 28.27 1.93
N ILE A 117 -26.78 27.27 2.82
CA ILE A 117 -28.00 26.69 3.39
C ILE A 117 -28.36 27.48 4.66
N VAL A 118 -29.66 27.72 4.87
CA VAL A 118 -30.17 28.43 6.05
C VAL A 118 -31.24 27.61 6.73
N THR A 119 -31.11 27.38 8.04
CA THR A 119 -32.02 26.53 8.84
C THR A 119 -32.49 27.26 10.11
N PRO A 120 -33.69 26.98 10.66
CA PRO A 120 -34.11 27.48 11.96
C PRO A 120 -33.26 26.90 13.09
N ARG A 121 -32.73 27.76 13.97
CA ARG A 121 -31.80 27.37 15.04
C ARG A 121 -32.50 26.82 16.29
N THR A 122 -33.76 27.18 16.49
CA THR A 122 -34.59 26.82 17.65
C THR A 122 -35.90 26.18 17.22
N ALA A 123 -36.59 25.50 18.14
CA ALA A 123 -37.96 25.06 17.91
C ALA A 123 -38.90 26.26 17.63
N PHE A 124 -39.87 26.07 16.75
CA PHE A 124 -40.83 27.09 16.32
C PHE A 124 -42.22 26.49 16.10
N SER A 125 -43.25 27.32 16.23
CA SER A 125 -44.64 27.02 15.85
C SER A 125 -44.90 27.44 14.41
N ILE A 126 -45.97 26.94 13.78
CA ILE A 126 -46.46 27.47 12.50
C ILE A 126 -47.78 28.20 12.75
N GLU A 127 -47.79 29.50 12.50
CA GLU A 127 -48.92 30.40 12.72
C GLU A 127 -49.25 31.13 11.42
N GLY A 128 -50.51 31.06 10.96
CA GLY A 128 -50.93 31.66 9.69
C GLY A 128 -50.17 31.14 8.44
N GLY A 129 -49.60 29.94 8.51
CA GLY A 129 -48.77 29.36 7.44
C GLY A 129 -47.31 29.84 7.41
N LYS A 130 -46.87 30.64 8.39
CA LYS A 130 -45.46 31.04 8.57
C LYS A 130 -44.91 30.41 9.84
N GLY A 131 -43.64 30.04 9.86
CA GLY A 131 -42.99 29.59 11.10
C GLY A 131 -42.58 30.78 11.98
N THR A 132 -42.67 30.61 13.29
CA THR A 132 -42.34 31.64 14.29
C THR A 132 -40.86 31.66 14.70
N TRP A 133 -39.96 31.20 13.83
CA TRP A 133 -38.52 31.17 14.11
C TRP A 133 -37.96 32.60 14.20
N SER A 134 -37.27 32.91 15.32
CA SER A 134 -36.60 34.20 15.54
C SER A 134 -35.11 34.15 15.22
N GLU A 135 -34.50 32.96 15.25
CA GLU A 135 -33.09 32.72 14.95
C GLU A 135 -32.94 31.68 13.83
N VAL A 136 -32.01 31.96 12.91
CA VAL A 136 -31.57 31.04 11.86
C VAL A 136 -30.06 30.90 11.89
N GLU A 137 -29.57 29.76 11.41
CA GLU A 137 -28.16 29.47 11.20
C GLU A 137 -27.90 29.48 9.69
N GLU A 138 -26.97 30.33 9.23
CA GLU A 138 -26.52 30.37 7.83
C GLU A 138 -25.18 29.64 7.69
N THR A 139 -25.16 28.54 6.94
CA THR A 139 -23.94 27.76 6.66
C THR A 139 -23.54 27.96 5.20
N VAL A 140 -22.46 28.71 4.98
CA VAL A 140 -21.84 28.87 3.64
C VAL A 140 -21.05 27.61 3.31
N LEU A 141 -21.36 26.99 2.19
CA LEU A 141 -20.78 25.73 1.73
C LEU A 141 -19.70 25.99 0.67
N GLN A 142 -18.88 24.99 0.39
CA GLN A 142 -17.79 25.00 -0.59
C GLN A 142 -17.92 23.83 -1.58
N PRO A 143 -17.27 23.89 -2.76
CA PRO A 143 -17.20 22.75 -3.68
C PRO A 143 -16.60 21.52 -3.00
N GLY A 144 -17.35 20.42 -2.99
CA GLY A 144 -17.02 19.17 -2.28
C GLY A 144 -17.85 18.91 -1.01
N ASP A 145 -18.53 19.93 -0.47
CA ASP A 145 -19.44 19.73 0.68
C ASP A 145 -20.66 18.88 0.29
N ILE A 146 -21.09 18.01 1.20
CA ILE A 146 -22.34 17.23 1.06
C ILE A 146 -23.25 17.55 2.23
N VAL A 147 -24.36 18.25 1.96
CA VAL A 147 -25.40 18.49 2.94
C VAL A 147 -26.33 17.28 2.98
N VAL A 148 -26.44 16.64 4.15
CA VAL A 148 -27.37 15.51 4.38
C VAL A 148 -28.60 16.03 5.14
N GLN A 149 -29.75 16.07 4.48
CA GLN A 149 -30.97 16.69 4.99
C GLN A 149 -31.98 15.62 5.42
N HIS A 150 -32.11 15.40 6.73
CA HIS A 150 -33.04 14.43 7.29
C HIS A 150 -34.42 15.07 7.49
N ALA A 151 -35.22 15.14 6.41
CA ALA A 151 -36.52 15.80 6.38
C ALA A 151 -36.49 17.22 7.01
N ALA A 152 -35.54 18.05 6.56
CA ALA A 152 -35.13 19.27 7.25
C ALA A 152 -35.89 20.53 6.78
N MET A 153 -36.21 21.43 7.71
CA MET A 153 -36.70 22.78 7.39
C MET A 153 -35.52 23.67 7.00
N HIS A 154 -35.49 24.15 5.75
CA HIS A 154 -34.36 24.90 5.22
C HIS A 154 -34.75 25.80 4.03
N LEU A 155 -33.84 26.72 3.68
CA LEU A 155 -33.76 27.34 2.35
C LEU A 155 -32.32 27.32 1.81
N TRP A 156 -32.18 27.60 0.53
CA TRP A 156 -30.91 27.79 -0.16
C TRP A 156 -30.78 29.24 -0.66
N LYS A 157 -29.57 29.78 -0.58
CA LYS A 157 -29.23 31.18 -0.88
C LYS A 157 -27.93 31.19 -1.68
N ASN A 158 -27.94 31.78 -2.88
CA ASN A 158 -26.70 32.05 -3.63
C ASN A 158 -26.34 33.54 -3.48
N ALA A 159 -25.26 33.82 -2.74
CA ALA A 159 -24.82 35.18 -2.46
C ALA A 159 -23.72 35.70 -3.41
N SER A 160 -23.32 34.93 -4.43
CA SER A 160 -22.31 35.35 -5.41
C SER A 160 -22.92 36.01 -6.65
N ASP A 161 -22.13 36.86 -7.31
CA ASP A 161 -22.44 37.44 -8.62
C ASP A 161 -22.20 36.45 -9.80
N SER A 162 -21.75 35.22 -9.52
CA SER A 162 -21.15 34.33 -10.52
C SER A 162 -21.36 32.82 -10.31
N TRP A 163 -21.56 32.13 -11.44
CA TRP A 163 -21.26 30.70 -11.61
C TRP A 163 -19.72 30.51 -11.62
N SER A 164 -19.19 29.45 -11.00
CA SER A 164 -17.93 29.61 -10.22
C SER A 164 -16.83 28.55 -10.50
N HIS A 165 -15.66 28.94 -11.04
CA HIS A 165 -14.54 28.05 -11.46
C HIS A 165 -13.12 28.71 -11.56
N HIS A 166 -12.05 27.90 -11.38
CA HIS A 166 -10.69 27.92 -12.04
C HIS A 166 -9.44 28.77 -11.53
N PRO A 167 -8.15 28.40 -11.88
CA PRO A 167 -6.98 28.48 -10.95
C PRO A 167 -5.50 28.77 -11.47
N LEU A 168 -4.48 28.68 -10.56
CA LEU A 168 -2.98 28.55 -10.71
C LEU A 168 -2.15 29.82 -11.11
N PRO A 169 -0.77 29.92 -10.97
CA PRO A 169 0.34 29.07 -10.39
C PRO A 169 0.87 29.55 -9.00
N GLY A 170 2.01 29.17 -8.37
CA GLY A 170 2.86 27.94 -8.41
C GLY A 170 4.42 28.11 -8.33
N HIS A 171 5.11 28.03 -7.16
CA HIS A 171 6.61 27.97 -7.06
C HIS A 171 7.21 27.37 -5.75
N LYS A 172 8.52 26.99 -5.79
CA LYS A 172 9.51 26.56 -4.74
C LYS A 172 9.04 25.82 -3.46
N GLY A 173 9.60 24.63 -3.22
CA GLY A 173 9.31 23.79 -2.04
C GLY A 173 10.01 24.21 -0.74
N LEU A 174 9.29 24.06 0.37
CA LEU A 174 9.73 24.34 1.74
C LEU A 174 9.92 23.03 2.52
N SER A 175 11.05 22.84 3.21
CA SER A 175 11.27 21.69 4.08
C SER A 175 10.86 21.97 5.52
N LEU A 176 9.71 21.43 5.95
CA LEU A 176 9.34 21.44 7.37
C LEU A 176 10.33 20.61 8.21
N PRO A 177 10.78 21.11 9.38
CA PRO A 177 11.28 20.23 10.42
C PRO A 177 10.10 19.40 10.94
N LEU A 178 10.08 18.09 10.65
CA LEU A 178 9.15 17.17 11.29
C LEU A 178 9.53 17.03 12.77
N THR A 179 8.83 17.77 13.62
CA THR A 179 8.85 17.57 15.07
C THR A 179 8.27 16.20 15.43
N PRO A 180 8.55 15.63 16.62
CA PRO A 180 8.11 14.28 16.99
C PRO A 180 6.60 14.13 17.26
N ASP A 181 5.79 15.12 16.88
CA ASP A 181 4.49 15.43 17.50
C ASP A 181 3.31 14.64 16.90
N TRP A 182 3.58 13.60 16.13
CA TRP A 182 2.56 12.72 15.53
C TRP A 182 2.63 11.33 16.16
N CYS A 183 1.56 10.93 16.82
CA CYS A 183 1.38 9.62 17.43
C CYS A 183 0.82 8.61 16.40
N PRO A 184 1.59 7.66 15.84
CA PRO A 184 1.08 6.74 14.81
C PRO A 184 0.35 5.54 15.45
N TRP A 185 -0.43 5.77 16.52
CA TRP A 185 -1.08 4.75 17.34
C TRP A 185 -2.60 4.98 17.42
N ILE A 186 -3.35 3.90 17.32
CA ILE A 186 -4.82 3.84 17.27
C ILE A 186 -5.33 2.77 18.23
N TYR A 187 -6.61 2.81 18.63
CA TYR A 187 -7.18 2.04 19.74
C TYR A 187 -8.31 1.06 19.39
N PRO A 188 -8.32 0.43 18.20
CA PRO A 188 -9.52 -0.12 17.56
C PRO A 188 -10.18 -1.29 18.30
N PHE A 189 -9.55 -1.84 19.34
CA PHE A 189 -10.06 -3.00 20.10
C PHE A 189 -11.05 -2.63 21.22
N ASP A 190 -11.05 -1.39 21.71
CA ASP A 190 -11.96 -0.99 22.79
C ASP A 190 -13.17 -0.21 22.27
N GLY A 191 -14.21 -0.11 23.10
CA GLY A 191 -15.46 0.59 22.76
C GLY A 191 -15.39 2.11 22.93
N GLN A 192 -14.24 2.69 23.26
CA GLN A 192 -14.12 4.09 23.66
C GLN A 192 -13.82 4.99 22.45
N TYR A 193 -14.35 6.22 22.48
CA TYR A 193 -14.08 7.24 21.48
C TYR A 193 -13.30 8.42 22.08
N PRO A 194 -12.46 9.11 21.29
CA PRO A 194 -12.12 8.82 19.90
C PRO A 194 -11.20 7.59 19.75
N GLN A 195 -11.27 6.90 18.61
CA GLN A 195 -10.46 5.69 18.33
C GLN A 195 -9.00 6.01 17.94
N TYR A 196 -8.70 7.29 17.71
CA TYR A 196 -7.37 7.87 17.55
C TYR A 196 -7.24 9.07 18.50
N SER A 197 -6.04 9.32 19.01
CA SER A 197 -5.69 10.52 19.78
C SER A 197 -4.25 10.91 19.51
N ASN A 198 -3.95 12.21 19.37
CA ASN A 198 -2.55 12.62 19.24
C ASN A 198 -1.83 12.58 20.60
N GLY A 199 -1.19 11.44 20.86
CA GLY A 199 -0.57 11.08 22.13
C GLY A 199 -0.97 9.65 22.52
N ILE A 200 -0.11 8.94 23.25
CA ILE A 200 -0.42 7.57 23.68
C ILE A 200 -1.20 7.60 24.99
N ASN A 201 -2.49 7.30 24.94
CA ASN A 201 -3.26 6.87 26.11
C ASN A 201 -2.70 5.51 26.60
N PRO A 202 -2.21 5.41 27.85
CA PRO A 202 -1.59 4.18 28.38
C PRO A 202 -2.60 3.14 28.84
N SER A 203 -3.85 3.53 29.16
CA SER A 203 -4.92 2.62 29.61
C SER A 203 -5.58 1.85 28.47
N ARG A 204 -5.33 2.25 27.22
CA ARG A 204 -5.96 1.70 26.01
C ARG A 204 -4.96 0.90 25.18
N ARG A 205 -5.45 -0.14 24.49
CA ARG A 205 -4.61 -1.11 23.79
C ARG A 205 -4.16 -0.59 22.42
N ALA A 206 -3.04 0.12 22.41
CA ALA A 206 -2.50 0.78 21.22
C ALA A 206 -2.03 -0.20 20.12
N VAL A 207 -2.41 0.09 18.88
CA VAL A 207 -1.98 -0.56 17.63
C VAL A 207 -1.36 0.49 16.71
N SER A 208 -0.30 0.18 15.97
CA SER A 208 0.24 1.12 15.00
C SER A 208 -0.69 1.28 13.79
N VAL A 209 -0.88 2.52 13.32
CA VAL A 209 -1.55 2.86 12.03
C VAL A 209 -1.06 1.96 10.88
N LYS A 210 0.25 1.69 10.81
CA LYS A 210 0.83 0.84 9.76
C LYS A 210 0.27 -0.59 9.78
N TYR A 211 -0.16 -1.12 10.93
CA TYR A 211 -0.81 -2.43 11.01
C TYR A 211 -2.28 -2.38 10.56
N GLY A 212 -3.02 -1.32 10.88
CA GLY A 212 -4.43 -1.18 10.44
C GLY A 212 -4.59 -1.14 8.92
N LEU A 213 -3.62 -0.56 8.21
CA LEU A 213 -3.60 -0.58 6.74
C LEU A 213 -3.53 -1.99 6.12
N TYR A 214 -3.04 -3.02 6.84
CA TYR A 214 -3.12 -4.41 6.36
C TYR A 214 -4.53 -5.00 6.50
N THR A 215 -5.24 -4.64 7.58
CA THR A 215 -6.64 -5.03 7.79
C THR A 215 -7.53 -4.43 6.70
N LEU A 216 -7.30 -3.15 6.36
CA LEU A 216 -8.03 -2.45 5.29
C LEU A 216 -7.69 -3.01 3.90
N ALA A 217 -6.43 -3.37 3.63
CA ALA A 217 -6.01 -3.96 2.36
C ALA A 217 -6.50 -5.42 2.12
N GLY A 218 -7.33 -5.98 3.03
CA GLY A 218 -7.97 -7.27 2.86
C GLY A 218 -7.00 -8.46 2.80
N VAL A 219 -5.85 -8.36 3.46
CA VAL A 219 -4.83 -9.41 3.44
C VAL A 219 -5.29 -10.64 4.22
N GLY A 220 -5.27 -11.80 3.57
CA GLY A 220 -5.68 -13.08 4.19
C GLY A 220 -4.75 -13.52 5.33
N PRO A 221 -5.24 -14.29 6.32
CA PRO A 221 -4.49 -14.67 7.52
C PRO A 221 -3.10 -15.22 7.24
N ASP A 222 -3.00 -16.12 6.26
CA ASP A 222 -1.76 -16.76 5.80
C ASP A 222 -0.70 -15.76 5.31
N GLU A 223 -1.09 -14.83 4.43
CA GLU A 223 -0.18 -13.84 3.85
C GLU A 223 0.29 -12.84 4.92
N LEU A 224 -0.62 -12.47 5.82
CA LEU A 224 -0.34 -11.58 6.94
C LEU A 224 0.58 -12.23 7.96
N GLN A 225 0.35 -13.48 8.35
CA GLN A 225 1.21 -14.26 9.26
C GLN A 225 2.60 -14.47 8.67
N LYS A 226 2.69 -14.91 7.40
CA LYS A 226 3.96 -15.15 6.70
C LYS A 226 4.82 -13.89 6.57
N ARG A 227 4.22 -12.68 6.59
CA ARG A 227 4.94 -11.39 6.50
C ARG A 227 5.11 -10.66 7.84
N PHE A 228 4.15 -10.73 8.76
CA PHE A 228 4.08 -9.90 9.98
C PHE A 228 3.44 -10.63 11.18
N ASN A 229 4.21 -11.47 11.89
CA ASN A 229 3.76 -12.23 13.07
C ASN A 229 2.96 -11.46 14.14
N ALA A 230 3.20 -10.15 14.32
CA ALA A 230 2.45 -9.31 15.29
C ALA A 230 0.98 -9.09 14.90
N ALA A 231 0.60 -9.35 13.65
CA ALA A 231 -0.75 -9.17 13.15
C ALA A 231 -1.63 -10.43 13.25
N ASN A 232 -1.10 -11.55 13.76
CA ASN A 232 -1.91 -12.74 14.11
C ASN A 232 -3.07 -12.40 15.05
N THR A 233 -2.81 -11.54 16.03
CA THR A 233 -3.82 -11.08 16.99
C THR A 233 -4.83 -10.16 16.31
N LEU A 234 -4.41 -9.29 15.39
CA LEU A 234 -5.32 -8.48 14.57
C LEU A 234 -6.26 -9.29 13.67
N ILE A 235 -5.86 -10.49 13.24
CA ILE A 235 -6.77 -11.43 12.55
C ILE A 235 -7.80 -11.96 13.54
N LYS A 236 -7.36 -12.52 14.67
CA LYS A 236 -8.27 -13.10 15.67
C LYS A 236 -9.31 -12.08 16.13
N GLU A 237 -8.87 -10.86 16.44
CA GLU A 237 -9.77 -9.82 16.95
C GLU A 237 -10.70 -9.28 15.84
N LYS A 238 -10.41 -9.52 14.55
CA LYS A 238 -11.33 -9.28 13.42
C LYS A 238 -12.40 -10.38 13.31
N GLU A 239 -12.07 -11.60 13.71
CA GLU A 239 -13.04 -12.71 13.83
C GLU A 239 -13.97 -12.47 15.03
N ASP A 240 -13.46 -11.84 16.10
CA ASP A 240 -14.22 -11.52 17.32
C ASP A 240 -15.00 -10.16 17.24
N ASP A 241 -14.62 -9.19 16.39
CA ASP A 241 -15.28 -7.87 16.25
C ASP A 241 -15.56 -7.46 14.78
N VAL A 242 -16.82 -7.57 14.37
CA VAL A 242 -17.33 -7.21 13.03
C VAL A 242 -17.08 -5.73 12.69
N PHE A 243 -17.07 -4.83 13.67
CA PHE A 243 -16.87 -3.39 13.44
C PHE A 243 -15.40 -2.97 13.44
N LEU A 244 -14.44 -3.88 13.67
CA LEU A 244 -13.01 -3.58 13.73
C LEU A 244 -12.51 -2.86 12.47
N TYR A 245 -13.00 -3.24 11.29
CA TYR A 245 -12.66 -2.59 10.02
C TYR A 245 -13.03 -1.10 10.02
N VAL A 246 -14.25 -0.77 10.46
CA VAL A 246 -14.76 0.62 10.51
C VAL A 246 -14.00 1.43 11.56
N LYS A 247 -13.76 0.86 12.75
CA LYS A 247 -12.93 1.49 13.79
C LYS A 247 -11.53 1.80 13.28
N MET A 248 -10.89 0.86 12.57
CA MET A 248 -9.57 1.06 11.98
C MET A 248 -9.57 2.13 10.87
N LEU A 249 -10.55 2.11 9.96
CA LEU A 249 -10.68 3.12 8.91
C LEU A 249 -10.84 4.52 9.51
N ASN A 250 -11.79 4.69 10.43
CA ASN A 250 -12.05 5.98 11.08
C ASN A 250 -10.82 6.48 11.87
N SER A 251 -10.05 5.58 12.48
CA SER A 251 -8.80 5.95 13.18
C SER A 251 -7.69 6.40 12.24
N ILE A 252 -7.58 5.76 11.07
CA ILE A 252 -6.58 6.09 10.05
C ILE A 252 -6.95 7.40 9.35
N VAL A 253 -8.24 7.61 9.05
CA VAL A 253 -8.79 8.89 8.58
C VAL A 253 -8.48 10.00 9.58
N ALA A 254 -8.83 9.85 10.86
CA ALA A 254 -8.57 10.86 11.88
C ALA A 254 -7.07 11.19 12.07
N PHE A 255 -6.20 10.17 12.04
CA PHE A 255 -4.74 10.39 12.03
C PHE A 255 -4.29 11.19 10.82
N LEU A 256 -4.75 10.84 9.62
CA LEU A 256 -4.40 11.55 8.39
C LEU A 256 -4.99 12.97 8.35
N SER A 257 -6.16 13.22 8.94
CA SER A 257 -6.75 14.56 9.04
C SER A 257 -5.93 15.49 9.93
N ASP A 258 -5.27 15.00 10.97
CA ASP A 258 -4.37 15.83 11.78
C ASP A 258 -3.02 16.09 11.08
N VAL A 259 -2.60 15.20 10.17
CA VAL A 259 -1.48 15.45 9.26
C VAL A 259 -1.87 16.48 8.19
N GLU A 260 -3.03 16.33 7.56
CA GLU A 260 -3.59 17.23 6.54
C GLU A 260 -3.67 18.67 7.06
N LYS A 261 -4.39 18.93 8.17
CA LYS A 261 -4.52 20.27 8.77
C LYS A 261 -3.17 20.95 8.96
N LYS A 262 -2.14 20.18 9.34
CA LYS A 262 -0.79 20.71 9.58
C LYS A 262 -0.03 20.99 8.28
N VAL A 263 -0.25 20.20 7.23
CA VAL A 263 0.28 20.47 5.89
C VAL A 263 -0.43 21.68 5.29
N THR A 264 -1.76 21.72 5.31
CA THR A 264 -2.59 22.82 4.77
C THR A 264 -2.28 24.14 5.46
N SER A 265 -2.28 24.20 6.79
CA SER A 265 -1.86 25.38 7.57
C SER A 265 -0.43 25.85 7.23
N THR A 266 0.48 24.92 6.90
CA THR A 266 1.83 25.28 6.43
C THR A 266 1.79 25.85 5.01
N CYS A 267 1.00 25.25 4.11
CA CYS A 267 0.85 25.70 2.73
C CYS A 267 0.27 27.12 2.69
N GLU A 268 -0.83 27.38 3.40
CA GLU A 268 -1.44 28.70 3.58
C GLU A 268 -0.42 29.73 4.06
N SER A 269 0.27 29.42 5.17
CA SER A 269 1.29 30.30 5.79
C SER A 269 2.48 30.65 4.88
N ASN A 270 2.67 29.90 3.78
CA ASN A 270 3.76 30.11 2.82
C ASN A 270 3.25 30.42 1.39
N SER A 271 1.93 30.63 1.20
CA SER A 271 1.30 30.79 -0.12
C SER A 271 1.62 29.66 -1.12
N LEU A 272 1.77 28.43 -0.61
CA LEU A 272 2.00 27.22 -1.38
C LEU A 272 0.68 26.48 -1.63
N ARG A 273 0.70 25.55 -2.58
CA ARG A 273 -0.36 24.54 -2.75
C ARG A 273 0.25 23.15 -2.90
N ILE A 274 -0.55 22.14 -2.59
CA ILE A 274 -0.24 20.75 -2.91
C ILE A 274 -0.36 20.57 -4.43
N MET A 275 0.52 19.75 -5.04
CA MET A 275 0.50 19.43 -6.48
C MET A 275 0.37 17.90 -6.65
N PRO A 276 1.42 17.08 -6.44
CA PRO A 276 1.26 15.67 -6.11
C PRO A 276 1.32 15.44 -4.59
N ILE A 277 0.79 14.29 -4.13
CA ILE A 277 1.12 13.70 -2.83
C ILE A 277 1.90 12.42 -3.09
N VAL A 278 2.94 12.14 -2.28
CA VAL A 278 3.82 10.99 -2.49
C VAL A 278 3.97 10.20 -1.20
N LEU A 279 3.63 8.91 -1.25
CA LEU A 279 3.61 8.03 -0.09
C LEU A 279 4.76 7.03 -0.15
N THR A 280 5.51 6.90 0.94
CA THR A 280 6.59 5.91 1.07
C THR A 280 6.05 4.56 1.49
N ILE A 281 6.26 3.53 0.68
CA ILE A 281 5.72 2.19 0.93
C ILE A 281 6.81 1.12 1.11
N PRO A 282 6.61 0.14 2.01
CA PRO A 282 7.54 -0.96 2.19
C PRO A 282 7.36 -1.98 1.05
N ARG A 283 8.43 -2.67 0.65
CA ARG A 283 8.43 -3.47 -0.60
C ARG A 283 7.43 -4.64 -0.62
N GLN A 284 6.91 -5.07 0.53
CA GLN A 284 5.95 -6.18 0.66
C GLN A 284 4.48 -5.75 0.47
N TRP A 285 4.24 -4.45 0.25
CA TRP A 285 2.93 -3.94 -0.18
C TRP A 285 2.73 -4.18 -1.68
N SER A 286 1.46 -4.22 -2.09
CA SER A 286 1.02 -4.53 -3.44
C SER A 286 0.05 -3.45 -3.94
N VAL A 287 -0.35 -3.53 -5.22
CA VAL A 287 -1.34 -2.62 -5.81
C VAL A 287 -2.65 -2.51 -5.02
N LYS A 288 -3.03 -3.52 -4.20
CA LYS A 288 -4.17 -3.44 -3.27
C LYS A 288 -3.92 -2.45 -2.11
N PHE A 289 -2.72 -2.47 -1.53
CA PHE A 289 -2.32 -1.49 -0.51
C PHE A 289 -2.25 -0.09 -1.09
N GLU A 290 -1.66 0.05 -2.29
CA GLU A 290 -1.60 1.32 -2.99
C GLU A 290 -3.00 1.87 -3.29
N ALA A 291 -3.95 1.03 -3.73
CA ALA A 291 -5.34 1.43 -3.94
C ALA A 291 -6.00 1.97 -2.65
N VAL A 292 -5.91 1.24 -1.54
CA VAL A 292 -6.46 1.68 -0.24
C VAL A 292 -5.78 2.96 0.25
N CYS A 293 -4.45 3.04 0.21
CA CYS A 293 -3.72 4.24 0.64
C CYS A 293 -4.04 5.44 -0.26
N ARG A 294 -4.16 5.22 -1.58
CA ARG A 294 -4.54 6.23 -2.57
C ARG A 294 -5.92 6.79 -2.28
N GLN A 295 -6.92 5.92 -2.09
CA GLN A 295 -8.29 6.33 -1.79
C GLN A 295 -8.38 7.13 -0.49
N VAL A 296 -7.85 6.60 0.61
CA VAL A 296 -7.96 7.26 1.93
C VAL A 296 -7.18 8.58 1.97
N VAL A 297 -5.99 8.66 1.37
CA VAL A 297 -5.21 9.91 1.33
C VAL A 297 -5.82 10.93 0.37
N ALA A 298 -6.32 10.51 -0.79
CA ALA A 298 -7.07 11.38 -1.72
C ALA A 298 -8.30 12.00 -1.05
N GLN A 299 -9.11 11.16 -0.37
CA GLN A 299 -10.29 11.60 0.36
C GLN A 299 -9.96 12.58 1.49
N VAL A 300 -8.94 12.29 2.30
CA VAL A 300 -8.59 13.14 3.46
C VAL A 300 -7.93 14.45 3.05
N PHE A 301 -7.08 14.46 2.03
CA PHE A 301 -6.41 15.68 1.54
C PHE A 301 -7.21 16.43 0.47
N HIS A 302 -8.49 16.05 0.25
CA HIS A 302 -9.38 16.63 -0.77
C HIS A 302 -8.72 16.72 -2.16
N HIS A 303 -8.00 15.66 -2.55
CA HIS A 303 -7.10 15.65 -3.71
C HIS A 303 -7.41 14.52 -4.67
N GLU A 304 -7.05 14.70 -5.94
CA GLU A 304 -7.27 13.72 -7.00
C GLU A 304 -6.50 12.40 -6.75
N PRO A 305 -7.16 11.23 -6.78
CA PRO A 305 -6.50 9.92 -6.62
C PRO A 305 -5.36 9.67 -7.63
N LEU A 306 -5.45 10.26 -8.83
CA LEU A 306 -4.41 10.18 -9.87
C LEU A 306 -3.13 10.96 -9.53
N ASN A 307 -3.21 11.93 -8.60
CA ASN A 307 -2.08 12.72 -8.12
C ASN A 307 -1.46 12.18 -6.82
N VAL A 308 -1.87 10.98 -6.36
CA VAL A 308 -1.28 10.28 -5.21
C VAL A 308 -0.36 9.15 -5.69
N PHE A 309 0.94 9.41 -5.62
CA PHE A 309 2.01 8.53 -6.09
C PHE A 309 2.69 7.75 -4.96
N PHE A 310 3.45 6.73 -5.34
CA PHE A 310 4.10 5.80 -4.42
C PHE A 310 5.58 5.66 -4.76
N VAL A 311 6.43 5.68 -3.72
CA VAL A 311 7.87 5.44 -3.82
C VAL A 311 8.25 4.39 -2.77
N THR A 312 9.04 3.38 -3.12
CA THR A 312 9.44 2.39 -2.10
C THR A 312 10.39 2.99 -1.06
N ASP A 313 10.31 2.55 0.19
CA ASP A 313 11.17 3.04 1.30
C ASP A 313 12.67 3.07 0.92
N ALA A 314 13.15 2.05 0.20
CA ALA A 314 14.53 1.96 -0.26
C ALA A 314 14.86 2.89 -1.45
N ALA A 315 13.88 3.22 -2.30
CA ALA A 315 14.03 4.16 -3.41
C ALA A 315 13.99 5.63 -2.93
N ALA A 316 13.16 5.93 -1.92
CA ALA A 316 13.17 7.23 -1.24
C ALA A 316 14.52 7.47 -0.54
N LEU A 317 15.02 6.46 0.19
CA LEU A 317 16.36 6.50 0.79
C LEU A 317 17.47 6.75 -0.25
N ALA A 318 17.42 6.04 -1.38
CA ALA A 318 18.37 6.23 -2.47
C ALA A 318 18.32 7.66 -3.02
N ASN A 319 17.12 8.25 -3.17
CA ASN A 319 16.98 9.64 -3.61
C ASN A 319 17.61 10.64 -2.64
N VAL A 320 17.41 10.53 -1.31
CA VAL A 320 18.14 11.41 -0.36
C VAL A 320 19.65 11.24 -0.50
N ILE A 321 20.15 10.02 -0.38
CA ILE A 321 21.60 9.81 -0.27
C ILE A 321 22.32 10.12 -1.59
N LEU A 322 21.74 9.78 -2.75
CA LEU A 322 22.35 10.05 -4.04
C LEU A 322 22.17 11.48 -4.53
N ARG A 323 21.15 12.24 -4.06
CA ARG A 323 20.99 13.66 -4.42
C ARG A 323 21.77 14.60 -3.50
N GLU A 324 21.80 14.30 -2.20
CA GLU A 324 22.26 15.24 -1.17
C GLU A 324 23.58 14.80 -0.49
N HIS A 325 23.87 13.50 -0.47
CA HIS A 325 25.05 12.92 0.22
C HIS A 325 25.98 12.12 -0.72
N LEU A 326 25.89 12.32 -2.05
CA LEU A 326 26.80 11.68 -3.01
C LEU A 326 28.27 12.04 -2.74
N GLY A 327 28.53 13.24 -2.21
CA GLY A 327 29.86 13.63 -1.75
C GLY A 327 30.42 12.72 -0.66
N ASP A 328 29.57 12.17 0.21
CA ASP A 328 29.98 11.22 1.25
C ASP A 328 30.22 9.82 0.68
N ILE A 329 29.42 9.39 -0.30
CA ILE A 329 29.67 8.15 -1.06
C ILE A 329 31.02 8.23 -1.81
N ARG A 330 31.31 9.37 -2.46
CA ARG A 330 32.55 9.60 -3.21
C ARG A 330 33.81 9.59 -2.33
N LYS A 331 33.72 9.97 -1.05
CA LYS A 331 34.84 9.89 -0.08
C LYS A 331 35.29 8.44 0.19
N LEU A 332 34.42 7.46 -0.06
CA LEU A 332 34.72 6.03 0.14
C LEU A 332 35.41 5.41 -1.09
N GLY A 333 35.23 6.00 -2.28
CA GLY A 333 35.87 5.61 -3.54
C GLY A 333 35.00 5.90 -4.77
N ASP A 334 35.48 5.52 -5.95
CA ASP A 334 34.67 5.47 -7.19
C ASP A 334 33.67 4.29 -7.10
N HIS A 335 32.63 4.47 -6.29
CA HIS A 335 31.53 3.54 -6.19
C HIS A 335 30.51 3.85 -7.28
N ARG A 336 30.16 2.82 -8.08
CA ARG A 336 29.19 2.91 -9.18
C ARG A 336 27.96 2.05 -8.98
N SER A 337 27.90 1.23 -7.93
CA SER A 337 26.64 0.69 -7.43
C SER A 337 26.55 0.70 -5.90
N VAL A 338 25.33 0.92 -5.41
CA VAL A 338 25.01 1.06 -4.00
C VAL A 338 23.85 0.15 -3.65
N LEU A 339 24.05 -0.76 -2.71
CA LEU A 339 22.96 -1.48 -2.06
C LEU A 339 22.47 -0.67 -0.86
N PHE A 340 21.29 -0.09 -0.97
CA PHE A 340 20.60 0.55 0.13
C PHE A 340 19.82 -0.48 0.95
N LEU A 341 19.91 -0.41 2.29
CA LEU A 341 19.18 -1.24 3.24
C LEU A 341 18.60 -0.36 4.37
N ASP A 342 17.27 -0.14 4.36
CA ASP A 342 16.57 0.46 5.50
C ASP A 342 16.08 -0.63 6.45
N PHE A 343 16.59 -0.62 7.67
CA PHE A 343 16.14 -1.45 8.79
C PHE A 343 15.19 -0.63 9.66
N GLY A 344 13.99 -0.39 9.12
CA GLY A 344 12.89 0.28 9.80
C GLY A 344 12.35 -0.48 11.01
N ALA A 345 11.30 0.07 11.64
CA ALA A 345 10.75 -0.47 12.88
C ALA A 345 9.84 -1.71 12.67
N HIS A 346 9.14 -1.79 11.54
CA HIS A 346 8.21 -2.87 11.18
C HIS A 346 8.72 -3.77 10.03
N SER A 347 9.72 -3.31 9.28
CA SER A 347 10.17 -3.95 8.04
C SER A 347 11.62 -3.58 7.75
N MET A 348 12.34 -4.50 7.11
CA MET A 348 13.55 -4.21 6.36
C MET A 348 13.19 -4.05 4.88
N ASN A 349 13.70 -3.02 4.23
CA ASN A 349 13.58 -2.77 2.80
C ASN A 349 14.97 -2.63 2.17
N GLY A 350 15.15 -3.09 0.93
CA GLY A 350 16.45 -3.00 0.26
C GLY A 350 16.35 -2.90 -1.26
N SER A 351 17.33 -2.24 -1.87
CA SER A 351 17.38 -2.03 -3.32
C SER A 351 18.79 -1.70 -3.78
N ILE A 352 19.18 -2.18 -4.97
CA ILE A 352 20.44 -1.82 -5.62
C ILE A 352 20.18 -0.68 -6.61
N PHE A 353 21.00 0.37 -6.51
CA PHE A 353 21.05 1.47 -7.47
C PHE A 353 22.42 1.52 -8.15
N GLN A 354 22.45 1.93 -9.41
CA GLN A 354 23.66 2.19 -10.17
C GLN A 354 23.83 3.69 -10.39
N ILE A 355 25.07 4.18 -10.28
CA ILE A 355 25.45 5.58 -10.47
C ILE A 355 26.20 5.70 -11.81
N VAL A 356 25.88 6.74 -12.57
CA VAL A 356 26.52 7.09 -13.85
C VAL A 356 27.13 8.48 -13.70
N TYR A 357 28.45 8.57 -13.73
CA TYR A 357 29.15 9.85 -13.69
C TYR A 357 29.31 10.42 -15.11
N GLU A 358 28.99 11.70 -15.27
CA GLU A 358 29.10 12.46 -16.52
C GLU A 358 30.14 13.57 -16.28
N GLY A 359 31.42 13.15 -16.23
CA GLY A 359 32.49 13.95 -15.67
C GLY A 359 32.39 14.09 -14.14
N ASP A 360 33.10 15.07 -13.57
CA ASP A 360 33.22 15.22 -12.12
C ASP A 360 31.96 15.79 -11.46
N GLN A 361 31.31 16.77 -12.11
CA GLN A 361 30.25 17.57 -11.49
C GLN A 361 28.83 17.00 -11.71
N LYS A 362 28.62 16.26 -12.79
CA LYS A 362 27.29 15.79 -13.21
C LYS A 362 27.20 14.27 -13.07
N TYR A 363 26.03 13.79 -12.68
CA TYR A 363 25.78 12.38 -12.45
C TYR A 363 24.30 12.07 -12.63
N HIS A 364 24.01 10.79 -12.85
CA HIS A 364 22.67 10.24 -12.87
C HIS A 364 22.66 8.95 -12.05
N PHE A 365 21.49 8.47 -11.65
CA PHE A 365 21.34 7.18 -10.98
C PHE A 365 20.01 6.54 -11.33
N TYR A 366 19.96 5.20 -11.29
CA TYR A 366 18.75 4.41 -11.54
C TYR A 366 18.78 3.11 -10.75
N GLN A 367 17.60 2.52 -10.51
CA GLN A 367 17.50 1.24 -9.81
C GLN A 367 17.97 0.12 -10.72
N PHE A 368 19.03 -0.58 -10.31
CA PHE A 368 19.67 -1.65 -11.07
C PHE A 368 19.45 -3.00 -10.40
N GLY A 369 18.27 -3.56 -10.63
CA GLY A 369 17.90 -4.91 -10.22
C GLY A 369 17.68 -5.11 -8.72
N PHE A 370 17.01 -6.21 -8.39
CA PHE A 370 16.80 -6.70 -7.02
C PHE A 370 16.23 -5.64 -6.04
N ILE A 371 14.91 -5.49 -6.03
CA ILE A 371 14.18 -4.85 -4.93
C ILE A 371 13.76 -5.93 -3.94
N THR A 372 13.91 -5.67 -2.64
CA THR A 372 13.64 -6.66 -1.59
C THR A 372 13.03 -6.04 -0.34
N GLY A 373 12.48 -6.89 0.51
CA GLY A 373 12.15 -6.55 1.88
C GLY A 373 11.59 -7.75 2.65
N ALA A 374 11.56 -7.63 3.98
CA ALA A 374 10.88 -8.56 4.87
C ALA A 374 10.26 -7.80 6.05
N GLY A 375 9.12 -8.27 6.57
CA GLY A 375 8.59 -7.78 7.83
C GLY A 375 9.44 -8.22 9.03
N GLY A 376 9.35 -7.49 10.14
CA GLY A 376 10.10 -7.76 11.36
C GLY A 376 10.47 -6.48 12.12
N GLY A 377 11.71 -6.39 12.59
CA GLY A 377 12.26 -5.16 13.16
C GLY A 377 11.90 -4.92 14.63
N SER A 378 12.32 -3.77 15.15
CA SER A 378 12.23 -3.49 16.60
C SER A 378 10.81 -3.39 17.18
N ASN A 379 9.77 -3.17 16.36
CA ASN A 379 8.39 -3.18 16.83
C ASN A 379 7.83 -4.61 16.95
N LEU A 380 8.22 -5.54 16.06
CA LEU A 380 7.94 -6.97 16.29
C LEU A 380 8.69 -7.51 17.52
N TRP A 381 9.93 -7.05 17.75
CA TRP A 381 10.66 -7.40 18.98
C TRP A 381 9.94 -6.87 20.24
N SER A 382 9.48 -5.62 20.21
CA SER A 382 8.68 -5.02 21.30
C SER A 382 7.38 -5.81 21.55
N TYR A 383 6.66 -6.20 20.49
CA TYR A 383 5.46 -7.02 20.57
C TYR A 383 5.74 -8.37 21.26
N LEU A 384 6.74 -9.12 20.78
CA LEU A 384 7.11 -10.42 21.35
C LEU A 384 7.56 -10.33 22.82
N VAL A 385 8.19 -9.22 23.21
CA VAL A 385 8.52 -8.92 24.61
C VAL A 385 7.25 -8.65 25.42
N GLY A 386 6.32 -7.82 24.93
CA GLY A 386 5.06 -7.50 25.59
C GLY A 386 4.18 -8.73 25.86
N GLU A 387 4.02 -9.59 24.86
CA GLU A 387 3.31 -10.87 24.98
C GLU A 387 3.90 -11.75 26.08
N ARG A 388 5.25 -11.83 26.16
CA ARG A 388 5.93 -12.61 27.20
C ARG A 388 5.82 -11.94 28.57
N CYS A 389 5.83 -10.61 28.65
CA CYS A 389 5.55 -9.87 29.89
C CYS A 389 4.15 -10.19 30.43
N ALA A 390 3.11 -10.08 29.58
CA ALA A 390 1.73 -10.37 29.96
C ALA A 390 1.55 -11.83 30.41
N LYS A 391 2.09 -12.78 29.63
CA LYS A 391 2.06 -14.20 29.99
C LYS A 391 2.81 -14.50 31.29
N LEU A 392 4.01 -13.96 31.50
CA LEU A 392 4.76 -14.12 32.77
C LEU A 392 4.02 -13.52 33.97
N TYR A 393 3.31 -12.41 33.78
CA TYR A 393 2.52 -11.78 34.82
C TYR A 393 1.34 -12.68 35.24
N GLN A 394 0.57 -13.14 34.26
CA GLN A 394 -0.54 -14.09 34.46
C GLN A 394 -0.07 -15.40 35.09
N GLU A 395 1.07 -15.96 34.64
CA GLU A 395 1.70 -17.18 35.17
C GLU A 395 2.15 -17.04 36.64
N LYS A 396 2.45 -15.82 37.11
CA LYS A 396 2.97 -15.54 38.47
C LYS A 396 1.94 -15.03 39.46
N THR A 397 0.90 -14.32 39.00
CA THR A 397 -0.03 -13.57 39.86
C THR A 397 -1.45 -14.10 39.84
N GLY A 398 -1.84 -14.83 38.79
CA GLY A 398 -3.24 -15.17 38.54
C GLY A 398 -4.06 -14.04 37.90
N GLU A 399 -3.50 -12.84 37.78
CA GLU A 399 -4.17 -11.65 37.22
C GLU A 399 -3.67 -11.30 35.80
N PRO A 400 -4.52 -10.72 34.93
CA PRO A 400 -4.08 -10.18 33.66
C PRO A 400 -3.22 -8.93 33.86
N LEU A 401 -2.23 -8.72 32.97
CA LEU A 401 -1.40 -7.52 32.98
C LEU A 401 -2.19 -6.33 32.41
N SER A 402 -2.38 -5.26 33.19
CA SER A 402 -3.10 -4.06 32.73
C SER A 402 -2.36 -3.32 31.60
N ASN A 403 -3.13 -2.58 30.78
CA ASN A 403 -2.59 -1.82 29.65
C ASN A 403 -1.57 -0.78 30.11
N GLU A 404 -1.80 -0.08 31.22
CA GLU A 404 -0.91 0.96 31.75
C GLU A 404 0.44 0.36 32.15
N LYS A 405 0.39 -0.81 32.79
CA LYS A 405 1.57 -1.53 33.26
C LYS A 405 2.35 -2.09 32.07
N LEU A 406 1.66 -2.71 31.10
CA LEU A 406 2.25 -3.15 29.84
C LEU A 406 2.87 -1.98 29.06
N HIS A 407 2.20 -0.83 28.99
CA HIS A 407 2.71 0.39 28.38
C HIS A 407 3.98 0.88 29.09
N ALA A 408 3.98 0.97 30.42
CA ALA A 408 5.16 1.39 31.19
C ALA A 408 6.38 0.46 30.93
N ILE A 409 6.15 -0.86 30.92
CA ILE A 409 7.18 -1.86 30.60
C ILE A 409 7.69 -1.69 29.16
N LEU A 410 6.79 -1.53 28.18
CA LEU A 410 7.15 -1.39 26.77
C LEU A 410 7.81 -0.05 26.42
N SER A 411 7.44 1.03 27.11
CA SER A 411 8.08 2.35 26.98
C SER A 411 9.47 2.34 27.62
N HIS A 412 9.63 1.73 28.80
CA HIS A 412 10.96 1.50 29.38
C HIS A 412 11.83 0.60 28.47
N PHE A 413 11.29 -0.49 27.94
CA PHE A 413 11.98 -1.35 26.98
C PHE A 413 12.39 -0.58 25.73
N ASN A 414 11.49 0.18 25.10
CA ASN A 414 11.78 0.92 23.87
C ASN A 414 12.83 2.02 24.05
N LYS A 415 12.91 2.64 25.23
CA LYS A 415 14.00 3.57 25.58
C LYS A 415 15.36 2.87 25.63
N HIS A 416 15.42 1.66 26.19
CA HIS A 416 16.69 0.94 26.43
C HIS A 416 17.01 -0.17 25.41
N LYS A 417 16.17 -0.43 24.40
CA LYS A 417 16.35 -1.52 23.41
C LYS A 417 17.66 -1.49 22.60
N HIS A 418 18.45 -0.43 22.70
CA HIS A 418 19.77 -0.31 22.09
C HIS A 418 20.91 -0.91 22.97
N ILE A 419 20.61 -1.24 24.23
CA ILE A 419 21.51 -1.90 25.21
C ILE A 419 20.88 -3.17 25.83
N LEU A 420 19.95 -3.82 25.11
CA LEU A 420 19.26 -5.05 25.52
C LEU A 420 19.42 -6.14 24.46
N GLY A 421 19.20 -7.41 24.84
CA GLY A 421 19.29 -8.51 23.88
C GLY A 421 20.73 -8.88 23.49
N PRO A 422 21.01 -9.26 22.23
CA PRO A 422 22.29 -9.88 21.88
C PRO A 422 23.46 -8.91 22.06
N GLY A 423 24.49 -9.38 22.77
CA GLY A 423 25.65 -8.59 23.19
C GLY A 423 25.60 -8.08 24.64
N TYR A 424 24.42 -8.05 25.29
CA TYR A 424 24.23 -7.43 26.60
C TYR A 424 23.87 -8.45 27.69
N ILE A 425 24.86 -9.24 28.12
CA ILE A 425 24.70 -10.37 29.06
C ILE A 425 24.25 -10.03 30.48
N SER A 426 24.35 -8.77 30.92
CA SER A 426 23.89 -8.29 32.23
C SER A 426 22.46 -7.73 32.22
N ASN A 427 21.97 -7.26 31.08
CA ASN A 427 20.87 -6.30 31.05
C ASN A 427 19.53 -7.02 30.87
N SER A 428 18.86 -7.26 32.00
CA SER A 428 17.54 -7.90 32.08
C SER A 428 16.43 -6.85 32.07
N LEU A 429 15.26 -7.16 31.49
CA LEU A 429 14.10 -6.27 31.54
C LEU A 429 13.26 -6.60 32.78
N ILE A 430 13.11 -5.64 33.70
CA ILE A 430 12.18 -5.77 34.82
C ILE A 430 10.76 -5.61 34.29
N VAL A 431 9.91 -6.61 34.55
CA VAL A 431 8.49 -6.63 34.19
C VAL A 431 7.65 -6.19 35.40
N ASP A 432 7.97 -6.72 36.59
CA ASP A 432 7.34 -6.33 37.84
C ASP A 432 8.31 -6.58 39.02
N GLN A 433 8.56 -5.55 39.83
CA GLN A 433 9.49 -5.67 40.96
C GLN A 433 8.89 -6.49 42.12
N ARG A 434 7.61 -6.25 42.44
CA ARG A 434 6.89 -6.85 43.59
C ARG A 434 6.86 -8.38 43.54
N HIS A 435 6.53 -8.95 42.38
CA HIS A 435 6.47 -10.39 42.14
C HIS A 435 7.77 -10.93 41.50
N ARG A 436 8.82 -10.10 41.46
CA ARG A 436 10.17 -10.42 40.93
C ARG A 436 10.10 -11.07 39.55
N ILE A 437 9.38 -10.41 38.64
CA ILE A 437 9.19 -10.85 37.25
C ILE A 437 10.19 -10.10 36.38
N VAL A 438 11.08 -10.84 35.73
CA VAL A 438 12.21 -10.31 34.99
C VAL A 438 12.40 -11.16 33.73
N LEU A 439 12.53 -10.50 32.59
CA LEU A 439 12.86 -11.10 31.30
C LEU A 439 14.38 -11.20 31.16
N SER A 440 14.89 -12.43 31.00
CA SER A 440 16.33 -12.68 30.97
C SER A 440 17.00 -12.16 29.69
N PRO A 441 18.31 -11.84 29.71
CA PRO A 441 19.05 -11.44 28.49
C PRO A 441 18.99 -12.51 27.39
N LYS A 442 18.86 -13.78 27.77
CA LYS A 442 18.68 -14.93 26.87
C LYS A 442 17.30 -14.92 26.19
N GLU A 443 16.22 -14.59 26.91
CA GLU A 443 14.89 -14.41 26.32
C GLU A 443 14.84 -13.16 25.44
N LEU A 444 15.37 -12.02 25.89
CA LEU A 444 15.47 -10.80 25.08
C LEU A 444 16.22 -11.05 23.77
N SER A 445 17.33 -11.81 23.82
CA SER A 445 18.09 -12.25 22.64
C SER A 445 17.31 -13.22 21.74
N ARG A 446 16.53 -14.14 22.31
CA ARG A 446 15.65 -15.05 21.55
C ARG A 446 14.59 -14.25 20.78
N TYR A 447 13.90 -13.32 21.43
CA TYR A 447 12.85 -12.51 20.79
C TYR A 447 13.44 -11.52 19.77
N TYR A 448 14.64 -11.00 20.00
CA TYR A 448 15.38 -10.23 18.99
C TYR A 448 15.63 -11.10 17.75
N ASN A 449 16.15 -12.32 17.90
CA ASN A 449 16.45 -13.20 16.78
C ASN A 449 15.17 -13.56 16.00
N MET A 450 14.08 -13.90 16.71
CA MET A 450 12.76 -14.16 16.10
C MET A 450 12.22 -12.95 15.32
N ALA A 451 12.40 -11.73 15.84
CA ALA A 451 11.94 -10.50 15.19
C ALA A 451 12.73 -10.10 13.93
N HIS A 452 13.94 -10.65 13.75
CA HIS A 452 14.83 -10.31 12.63
C HIS A 452 15.18 -11.50 11.72
N GLN A 453 14.66 -12.70 11.98
CA GLN A 453 15.00 -13.90 11.20
C GLN A 453 14.67 -13.77 9.70
N CYS A 454 13.52 -13.16 9.36
CA CYS A 454 13.01 -13.10 7.99
C CYS A 454 13.79 -12.15 7.07
N MET A 455 14.51 -11.16 7.61
CA MET A 455 15.28 -10.21 6.79
C MET A 455 16.65 -10.74 6.35
N TRP A 456 17.26 -11.69 7.07
CA TRP A 456 18.61 -12.17 6.75
C TRP A 456 18.71 -12.97 5.44
N PRO A 457 17.74 -13.82 5.03
CA PRO A 457 17.71 -14.40 3.69
C PRO A 457 17.67 -13.33 2.59
N MET A 458 16.90 -12.27 2.78
CA MET A 458 16.77 -11.17 1.83
C MET A 458 18.05 -10.34 1.72
N VAL A 459 18.67 -9.99 2.86
CA VAL A 459 20.01 -9.35 2.89
C VAL A 459 21.05 -10.23 2.21
N LYS A 460 21.08 -11.54 2.47
CA LYS A 460 22.00 -12.48 1.82
C LYS A 460 21.82 -12.49 0.30
N SER A 461 20.58 -12.48 -0.20
CA SER A 461 20.29 -12.45 -1.63
C SER A 461 20.68 -11.11 -2.27
N ALA A 462 20.50 -9.99 -1.55
CA ALA A 462 20.97 -8.67 -1.95
C ALA A 462 22.49 -8.63 -2.14
N LEU A 463 23.24 -9.06 -1.11
CA LEU A 463 24.69 -9.10 -1.11
C LEU A 463 25.24 -10.05 -2.19
N LEU A 464 24.63 -11.23 -2.38
CA LEU A 464 25.03 -12.16 -3.44
C LEU A 464 24.75 -11.60 -4.85
N THR A 465 23.70 -10.81 -5.03
CA THR A 465 23.42 -10.13 -6.29
C THR A 465 24.43 -9.01 -6.54
N LEU A 466 24.68 -8.15 -5.55
CA LEU A 466 25.66 -7.06 -5.61
C LEU A 466 27.08 -7.58 -5.91
N ARG A 467 27.48 -8.72 -5.31
CA ARG A 467 28.78 -9.36 -5.55
C ARG A 467 29.03 -9.70 -7.02
N LYS A 468 28.00 -10.02 -7.81
CA LYS A 468 28.16 -10.36 -9.24
C LYS A 468 28.85 -9.24 -10.03
N TYR A 469 28.59 -7.99 -9.64
CA TYR A 469 29.09 -6.79 -10.30
C TYR A 469 30.36 -6.22 -9.64
N GLN A 470 30.90 -6.89 -8.61
CA GLN A 470 31.96 -6.34 -7.75
C GLN A 470 33.17 -5.83 -8.52
N LYS A 471 33.64 -6.59 -9.52
CA LYS A 471 34.81 -6.24 -10.35
C LYS A 471 34.58 -5.10 -11.35
N ARG A 472 33.33 -4.70 -11.60
CA ARG A 472 32.95 -3.72 -12.64
C ARG A 472 32.35 -2.43 -12.07
N MET A 473 31.66 -2.50 -10.94
CA MET A 473 30.93 -1.38 -10.35
C MET A 473 31.51 -0.88 -9.02
N ASN A 474 32.50 -1.57 -8.44
CA ASN A 474 33.04 -1.26 -7.11
C ASN A 474 31.93 -0.97 -6.06
N PRO A 475 31.14 -1.97 -5.66
CA PRO A 475 29.91 -1.76 -4.91
C PRO A 475 30.14 -1.39 -3.44
N VAL A 476 29.27 -0.52 -2.91
CA VAL A 476 29.17 -0.22 -1.48
C VAL A 476 27.80 -0.63 -0.93
N VAL A 477 27.74 -0.96 0.37
CA VAL A 477 26.51 -1.28 1.10
C VAL A 477 26.22 -0.15 2.09
N VAL A 478 25.07 0.50 1.95
CA VAL A 478 24.64 1.61 2.80
C VAL A 478 23.44 1.16 3.61
N ALA A 479 23.63 1.02 4.92
CA ALA A 479 22.61 0.60 5.87
C ALA A 479 22.10 1.79 6.69
N THR A 480 20.81 1.79 7.00
CA THR A 480 20.16 2.85 7.75
C THR A 480 18.95 2.33 8.54
N GLY A 481 18.28 3.20 9.28
CA GLY A 481 17.00 2.91 9.94
C GLY A 481 17.13 2.74 11.45
N GLY A 482 16.03 2.93 12.17
CA GLY A 482 16.02 2.91 13.64
C GLY A 482 16.54 1.60 14.24
N THR A 483 16.32 0.46 13.57
CA THR A 483 16.82 -0.85 14.00
C THR A 483 18.32 -1.01 13.70
N ALA A 484 18.86 -0.35 12.66
CA ALA A 484 20.30 -0.37 12.33
C ALA A 484 21.19 0.38 13.35
N ARG A 485 20.59 1.04 14.34
CA ARG A 485 21.32 1.57 15.51
C ARG A 485 21.77 0.46 16.49
N HIS A 486 21.20 -0.76 16.41
CA HIS A 486 21.54 -1.87 17.30
C HIS A 486 22.90 -2.51 16.94
N SER A 487 23.78 -2.64 17.94
CA SER A 487 25.15 -3.18 17.80
C SER A 487 25.20 -4.55 17.10
N ALA A 488 24.41 -5.51 17.58
CA ALA A 488 24.32 -6.85 16.98
C ALA A 488 23.87 -6.87 15.51
N LEU A 489 23.01 -5.94 15.07
CA LEU A 489 22.64 -5.82 13.65
C LEU A 489 23.84 -5.34 12.83
N ARG A 490 24.53 -4.30 13.32
CA ARG A 490 25.72 -3.74 12.67
C ARG A 490 26.81 -4.82 12.50
N GLU A 491 27.07 -5.58 13.55
CA GLU A 491 28.03 -6.70 13.52
C GLU A 491 27.57 -7.83 12.56
N GLN A 492 26.32 -8.26 12.62
CA GLN A 492 25.80 -9.31 11.76
C GLN A 492 25.82 -8.91 10.27
N LEU A 493 25.57 -7.64 9.94
CA LEU A 493 25.67 -7.12 8.57
C LEU A 493 27.13 -7.02 8.12
N ARG A 494 28.06 -6.53 8.96
CA ARG A 494 29.52 -6.55 8.69
C ARG A 494 30.02 -7.97 8.42
N SER A 495 29.63 -8.93 9.27
CA SER A 495 29.91 -10.35 9.11
C SER A 495 29.36 -10.91 7.80
N SER A 496 28.15 -10.51 7.40
CA SER A 496 27.52 -10.93 6.15
C SER A 496 28.22 -10.38 4.91
N CYS A 497 28.63 -9.10 4.92
CA CYS A 497 29.38 -8.50 3.81
C CYS A 497 30.75 -9.18 3.63
N ASN A 498 31.49 -9.36 4.72
CA ASN A 498 32.78 -10.07 4.73
C ASN A 498 32.67 -11.51 4.21
N LYS A 499 31.68 -12.29 4.69
CA LYS A 499 31.40 -13.66 4.18
C LYS A 499 31.08 -13.70 2.68
N VAL A 500 30.51 -12.61 2.15
CA VAL A 500 30.20 -12.46 0.72
C VAL A 500 31.35 -11.78 -0.04
N GLY A 501 32.45 -11.40 0.60
CA GLY A 501 33.63 -10.79 -0.01
C GLY A 501 33.45 -9.32 -0.42
N LEU A 502 32.40 -8.67 0.08
CA LEU A 502 32.10 -7.25 -0.14
C LEU A 502 32.79 -6.37 0.92
N PRO A 503 33.03 -5.08 0.65
CA PRO A 503 33.55 -4.14 1.65
C PRO A 503 32.61 -4.03 2.87
N PRO A 504 33.10 -3.51 4.01
CA PRO A 504 32.26 -3.25 5.17
C PRO A 504 31.06 -2.35 4.83
N PRO A 505 29.87 -2.60 5.42
CA PRO A 505 28.72 -1.73 5.27
C PRO A 505 28.91 -0.43 6.05
N VAL A 506 28.46 0.66 5.44
CA VAL A 506 28.40 2.03 5.98
C VAL A 506 27.06 2.23 6.67
N PHE A 507 27.05 2.82 7.87
CA PHE A 507 25.83 3.10 8.61
C PHE A 507 25.51 4.60 8.60
N ALA A 508 24.57 4.99 7.75
CA ALA A 508 24.28 6.39 7.41
C ALA A 508 24.01 7.29 8.64
N GLU A 509 23.27 6.81 9.66
CA GLU A 509 23.03 7.55 10.92
C GLU A 509 24.29 7.89 11.74
N SER A 510 25.46 7.36 11.41
CA SER A 510 26.71 7.59 12.15
C SER A 510 27.91 7.96 11.27
N GLU A 511 27.77 7.89 9.95
CA GLU A 511 28.85 8.08 8.98
C GLU A 511 28.53 9.18 7.94
N PHE A 512 27.23 9.55 7.79
CA PHE A 512 26.76 10.69 6.99
C PHE A 512 25.97 11.65 7.89
N ASP A 513 25.82 12.92 7.49
CA ASP A 513 25.04 13.92 8.26
C ASP A 513 23.52 13.78 8.03
N ILE A 514 23.00 12.60 8.39
CA ILE A 514 21.59 12.19 8.22
C ILE A 514 20.97 11.79 9.57
N ALA A 515 21.76 11.79 10.65
CA ALA A 515 21.42 11.25 11.97
C ALA A 515 20.10 11.81 12.58
N ASN A 516 19.82 13.09 12.33
CA ASN A 516 18.68 13.84 12.85
C ASN A 516 17.47 13.87 11.91
N ASN A 517 17.60 13.32 10.69
CA ASN A 517 16.61 13.53 9.63
C ASN A 517 15.46 12.51 9.73
N LEU A 518 14.59 12.67 10.73
CA LEU A 518 13.38 11.85 10.96
C LEU A 518 12.48 11.80 9.72
N GLY A 519 12.48 12.86 8.91
CA GLY A 519 11.75 12.96 7.65
C GLY A 519 12.42 12.36 6.41
N LYS A 520 13.59 11.71 6.52
CA LYS A 520 14.40 11.29 5.35
C LYS A 520 13.62 10.53 4.26
N LEU A 521 12.70 9.64 4.63
CA LEU A 521 11.92 8.91 3.63
C LEU A 521 10.91 9.82 2.91
N ALA A 522 10.18 10.67 3.63
CA ALA A 522 9.28 11.66 3.03
C ALA A 522 10.05 12.67 2.14
N ARG A 523 11.21 13.14 2.60
CA ARG A 523 12.10 14.01 1.80
C ARG A 523 12.56 13.31 0.53
N GLY A 524 12.94 12.03 0.62
CA GLY A 524 13.35 11.21 -0.52
C GLY A 524 12.25 10.99 -1.56
N ALA A 525 11.00 10.82 -1.11
CA ALA A 525 9.84 10.74 -1.99
C ALA A 525 9.53 12.08 -2.67
N ALA A 526 9.62 13.20 -1.94
CA ALA A 526 9.45 14.54 -2.49
C ALA A 526 10.55 14.89 -3.52
N LEU A 527 11.81 14.53 -3.24
CA LEU A 527 12.97 14.72 -4.13
C LEU A 527 12.91 13.85 -5.40
N ALA A 528 12.32 12.65 -5.30
CA ALA A 528 12.03 11.82 -6.46
C ALA A 528 10.99 12.51 -7.36
N GLU A 529 9.86 12.88 -6.78
CA GLU A 529 8.73 13.45 -7.51
C GLU A 529 9.02 14.84 -8.11
N SER A 530 9.80 15.69 -7.44
CA SER A 530 10.21 17.00 -7.97
C SER A 530 11.02 16.91 -9.26
N ASP A 531 11.57 15.73 -9.55
CA ASP A 531 12.40 15.41 -10.71
C ASP A 531 11.67 14.55 -11.76
N ARG A 532 10.36 14.31 -11.59
CA ARG A 532 9.55 13.49 -12.52
C ARG A 532 9.65 14.03 -13.94
N ILE A 533 9.97 13.15 -14.88
CA ILE A 533 9.98 13.41 -16.33
C ILE A 533 9.00 12.51 -17.06
N THR A 534 8.65 12.86 -18.29
CA THR A 534 7.87 12.00 -19.19
C THR A 534 8.74 10.90 -19.80
N VAL A 535 8.12 9.82 -20.31
CA VAL A 535 8.83 8.76 -21.02
C VAL A 535 9.53 9.30 -22.28
N ARG A 536 8.92 10.26 -22.98
CA ARG A 536 9.54 11.00 -24.08
C ARG A 536 10.83 11.71 -23.65
N ARG A 537 10.80 12.42 -22.51
CA ARG A 537 11.98 13.11 -21.97
C ARG A 537 13.05 12.16 -21.43
N PHE A 538 12.69 10.93 -21.04
CA PHE A 538 13.63 9.85 -20.70
C PHE A 538 14.35 9.32 -21.95
N LEU A 539 13.63 9.11 -23.06
CA LEU A 539 14.20 8.77 -24.37
C LEU A 539 15.14 9.88 -24.90
N GLU A 540 14.76 11.15 -24.76
CA GLU A 540 15.61 12.31 -25.11
C GLU A 540 16.90 12.39 -24.28
N ARG A 541 16.91 11.88 -23.03
CA ARG A 541 18.09 11.82 -22.16
C ARG A 541 19.08 10.71 -22.56
N GLY A 542 18.79 9.93 -23.60
CA GLY A 542 19.72 8.93 -24.14
C GLY A 542 19.37 7.48 -23.83
N ALA A 543 18.14 7.20 -23.38
CA ALA A 543 17.71 5.84 -23.07
C ALA A 543 17.58 4.97 -24.33
N ALA A 544 17.98 3.71 -24.20
CA ALA A 544 17.90 2.70 -25.26
C ALA A 544 17.27 1.41 -24.74
N PHE A 545 16.54 0.72 -25.61
CA PHE A 545 15.93 -0.59 -25.36
C PHE A 545 16.49 -1.66 -26.30
N GLY A 546 16.58 -2.89 -25.82
CA GLY A 546 17.09 -4.02 -26.60
C GLY A 546 16.57 -5.37 -26.12
N VAL A 547 16.78 -6.40 -26.94
CA VAL A 547 16.45 -7.80 -26.61
C VAL A 547 17.68 -8.53 -26.10
N LEU A 548 17.55 -9.10 -24.90
CA LEU A 548 18.53 -9.97 -24.28
C LEU A 548 18.13 -11.43 -24.45
N GLU A 549 19.09 -12.29 -24.78
CA GLU A 549 18.93 -13.74 -24.85
C GLU A 549 19.46 -14.42 -23.56
N SER A 550 18.87 -15.55 -23.19
CA SER A 550 19.43 -16.45 -22.19
C SER A 550 20.18 -17.60 -22.83
N VAL A 551 21.32 -17.96 -22.26
CA VAL A 551 21.97 -19.25 -22.52
C VAL A 551 20.95 -20.36 -22.22
N ALA A 552 20.99 -21.45 -22.99
CA ALA A 552 20.15 -22.61 -22.74
C ALA A 552 20.40 -23.17 -21.32
N PRO A 553 19.36 -23.64 -20.59
CA PRO A 553 19.52 -24.10 -19.22
C PRO A 553 20.58 -25.21 -19.06
N GLY A 554 21.42 -25.08 -18.03
CA GLY A 554 22.32 -26.15 -17.61
C GLY A 554 21.59 -27.29 -16.90
N SER A 555 22.36 -28.29 -16.45
CA SER A 555 21.85 -29.39 -15.61
C SER A 555 21.35 -28.95 -14.23
N ASP A 556 21.53 -27.68 -13.88
CA ASP A 556 21.05 -26.99 -12.69
C ASP A 556 19.73 -26.22 -12.90
N GLY A 557 19.20 -26.20 -14.13
CA GLY A 557 17.87 -25.69 -14.45
C GLY A 557 17.70 -24.16 -14.44
N MET A 558 18.73 -23.40 -14.05
CA MET A 558 18.72 -21.94 -14.17
C MET A 558 19.34 -21.49 -15.50
N ALA A 559 18.57 -20.77 -16.30
CA ALA A 559 19.09 -20.05 -17.44
C ALA A 559 19.96 -18.87 -16.98
N SER A 560 21.24 -18.86 -17.38
CA SER A 560 22.08 -17.67 -17.30
C SER A 560 21.76 -16.73 -18.45
N TRP A 561 21.69 -15.43 -18.18
CA TRP A 561 21.51 -14.42 -19.21
C TRP A 561 22.84 -14.06 -19.87
N GLU A 562 22.81 -13.68 -21.14
CA GLU A 562 23.98 -13.11 -21.81
C GLU A 562 24.38 -11.74 -21.20
N THR A 563 25.55 -11.22 -21.58
CA THR A 563 26.08 -9.95 -21.05
C THR A 563 25.83 -8.73 -21.93
N GLU A 564 25.44 -8.94 -23.18
CA GLU A 564 25.16 -7.89 -24.16
C GLU A 564 23.82 -8.22 -24.85
N ALA A 565 23.04 -7.18 -25.18
CA ALA A 565 21.66 -7.26 -25.66
C ALA A 565 21.52 -6.46 -26.96
N LYS A 566 20.82 -7.04 -27.95
CA LYS A 566 20.72 -6.46 -29.29
C LYS A 566 19.83 -5.23 -29.27
N LEU A 567 20.37 -4.10 -29.76
CA LEU A 567 19.66 -2.82 -29.77
C LEU A 567 18.38 -2.89 -30.64
N LEU A 568 17.26 -2.46 -30.07
CA LEU A 568 15.94 -2.37 -30.73
C LEU A 568 15.51 -0.92 -30.97
N PHE A 569 15.63 -0.05 -29.97
CA PHE A 569 15.00 1.27 -29.98
C PHE A 569 15.78 2.32 -29.20
N THR A 570 15.81 3.54 -29.72
CA THR A 570 16.30 4.78 -29.11
C THR A 570 15.41 5.94 -29.58
N SER A 571 15.55 7.13 -28.99
CA SER A 571 14.87 8.36 -29.45
C SER A 571 15.11 8.75 -30.91
N THR A 572 16.14 8.21 -31.58
CA THR A 572 16.53 8.59 -32.96
C THR A 572 16.74 7.40 -33.91
N ASN A 573 16.50 6.16 -33.46
CA ASN A 573 16.83 4.96 -34.22
C ASN A 573 15.99 3.76 -33.76
N GLN A 574 15.32 3.09 -34.69
CA GLN A 574 14.59 1.84 -34.51
C GLN A 574 15.23 0.76 -35.39
N LYS A 575 15.53 -0.41 -34.82
CA LYS A 575 16.24 -1.50 -35.48
C LYS A 575 15.50 -2.83 -35.32
N ALA A 576 15.58 -3.65 -36.36
CA ALA A 576 15.14 -5.04 -36.32
C ALA A 576 16.26 -5.92 -35.72
N ALA A 577 16.05 -6.49 -34.53
CA ALA A 577 16.99 -7.43 -33.94
C ALA A 577 16.72 -8.85 -34.44
N VAL A 578 17.65 -9.39 -35.26
CA VAL A 578 17.55 -10.75 -35.80
C VAL A 578 18.38 -11.73 -34.95
N PHE A 579 17.80 -12.88 -34.62
CA PHE A 579 18.43 -13.94 -33.83
C PHE A 579 17.80 -15.32 -34.10
N ASN A 580 18.41 -16.37 -33.57
CA ASN A 580 17.95 -17.75 -33.75
C ASN A 580 17.51 -18.30 -32.39
N ALA A 581 16.21 -18.40 -32.14
CA ALA A 581 15.71 -19.05 -30.92
C ALA A 581 16.00 -20.56 -30.99
N THR A 582 16.41 -21.14 -29.86
CA THR A 582 16.70 -22.58 -29.74
C THR A 582 15.47 -23.41 -29.40
N GLY A 583 14.39 -22.77 -28.92
CA GLY A 583 13.26 -23.45 -28.28
C GLY A 583 13.51 -23.82 -26.81
N MET A 584 14.66 -23.41 -26.24
CA MET A 584 15.01 -23.59 -24.84
C MET A 584 15.51 -22.31 -24.15
N ASN A 585 16.07 -21.38 -24.92
CA ASN A 585 16.42 -20.03 -24.48
C ASN A 585 15.19 -19.19 -24.10
N GLN A 586 15.39 -18.26 -23.17
CA GLN A 586 14.43 -17.21 -22.83
C GLN A 586 14.90 -15.88 -23.43
N HIS A 587 13.97 -14.95 -23.61
CA HIS A 587 14.27 -13.63 -24.16
C HIS A 587 13.59 -12.55 -23.29
N ALA A 588 14.19 -11.37 -23.18
CA ALA A 588 13.68 -10.28 -22.38
C ALA A 588 13.98 -8.92 -22.99
N ILE A 589 13.09 -7.94 -22.77
CA ILE A 589 13.36 -6.54 -23.09
C ILE A 589 14.11 -5.91 -21.92
N VAL A 590 15.21 -5.23 -22.23
CA VAL A 590 16.07 -4.53 -21.27
C VAL A 590 16.26 -3.07 -21.68
N CYS A 591 16.51 -2.19 -20.72
CA CYS A 591 16.71 -0.77 -20.95
C CYS A 591 17.99 -0.25 -20.28
N ASP A 592 18.85 0.42 -21.03
CA ASP A 592 19.94 1.28 -20.52
C ASP A 592 19.45 2.74 -20.55
N PRO A 593 19.18 3.37 -19.40
CA PRO A 593 18.69 4.76 -19.35
C PRO A 593 19.64 5.82 -19.94
N TYR A 594 20.93 5.50 -20.07
CA TYR A 594 22.01 6.45 -20.36
C TYR A 594 22.94 5.93 -21.46
N TYR A 595 22.39 5.16 -22.41
CA TYR A 595 23.14 4.49 -23.48
C TYR A 595 23.96 5.48 -24.33
N THR A 596 23.39 6.61 -24.74
CA THR A 596 24.12 7.58 -25.59
C THR A 596 25.29 8.23 -24.86
N LEU A 597 25.16 8.52 -23.54
CA LEU A 597 26.24 9.02 -22.67
C LEU A 597 27.41 8.03 -22.50
N ARG A 598 27.27 6.79 -23.01
CA ARG A 598 28.20 5.68 -22.84
C ARG A 598 28.77 5.14 -24.17
N THR A 599 28.31 5.64 -25.33
CA THR A 599 28.54 5.00 -26.65
C THR A 599 29.23 5.88 -27.69
N GLU A 600 29.90 6.95 -27.27
CA GLU A 600 30.91 7.64 -28.08
C GLU A 600 32.09 6.70 -28.43
N GLY A 601 31.98 5.95 -29.53
CA GLY A 601 33.13 5.21 -30.08
C GLY A 601 32.83 4.01 -30.98
N SER A 602 32.22 2.93 -30.46
CA SER A 602 32.40 1.60 -31.11
C SER A 602 31.41 0.45 -30.85
N ARG A 603 30.44 0.52 -29.93
CA ARG A 603 29.54 -0.63 -29.63
C ARG A 603 28.08 -0.35 -29.99
N PRO A 604 27.45 -1.16 -30.85
CA PRO A 604 26.04 -0.98 -31.22
C PRO A 604 25.05 -1.62 -30.23
N ASP A 605 25.50 -2.50 -29.33
CA ASP A 605 24.65 -3.31 -28.45
C ASP A 605 24.69 -2.84 -26.99
N ILE A 606 23.59 -3.07 -26.28
CA ILE A 606 23.38 -2.68 -24.87
C ILE A 606 24.11 -3.66 -23.95
N ARG A 607 24.68 -3.19 -22.84
CA ARG A 607 25.37 -4.06 -21.85
C ARG A 607 24.52 -4.32 -20.62
N MET A 608 24.47 -5.56 -20.15
CA MET A 608 23.78 -5.92 -18.90
C MET A 608 24.44 -5.41 -17.62
N ASP A 609 25.67 -4.87 -17.70
CA ASP A 609 26.26 -4.06 -16.63
C ASP A 609 25.68 -2.64 -16.56
N ASN A 610 24.84 -2.25 -17.51
CA ASN A 610 24.34 -0.89 -17.72
C ASN A 610 22.80 -0.82 -17.89
N SER A 611 22.10 -1.95 -17.93
CA SER A 611 20.67 -2.02 -18.24
C SER A 611 19.86 -2.87 -17.25
N TYR A 612 18.66 -2.41 -16.91
CA TYR A 612 17.70 -3.17 -16.10
C TYR A 612 16.72 -3.96 -17.00
N PHE A 613 16.11 -5.01 -16.43
CA PHE A 613 15.05 -5.77 -17.10
C PHE A 613 13.73 -4.99 -17.06
N LEU A 614 13.05 -4.85 -18.20
CA LEU A 614 11.72 -4.27 -18.29
C LEU A 614 10.65 -5.36 -18.18
N PHE A 615 10.62 -6.31 -19.13
CA PHE A 615 9.76 -7.50 -19.09
C PHE A 615 10.39 -8.69 -19.82
N ARG A 616 9.86 -9.90 -19.59
CA ARG A 616 10.23 -11.12 -20.34
C ARG A 616 9.24 -11.36 -21.48
N LEU A 617 9.75 -11.92 -22.57
CA LEU A 617 8.92 -12.40 -23.69
C LEU A 617 8.49 -13.86 -23.42
N GLU A 618 7.42 -14.30 -24.08
CA GLU A 618 7.05 -15.71 -24.10
C GLU A 618 8.10 -16.57 -24.81
N LYS A 619 8.02 -17.89 -24.60
CA LYS A 619 9.07 -18.83 -24.97
C LYS A 619 9.04 -19.14 -26.48
N LEU A 620 9.80 -18.36 -27.26
CA LEU A 620 9.94 -18.51 -28.70
C LEU A 620 10.33 -19.93 -29.15
N LEU A 621 9.60 -20.47 -30.12
CA LEU A 621 9.88 -21.78 -30.74
C LEU A 621 11.20 -21.74 -31.53
N LYS A 622 11.82 -22.91 -31.73
CA LYS A 622 13.07 -23.03 -32.48
C LYS A 622 12.93 -22.46 -33.90
N GLY A 623 13.81 -21.53 -34.29
CA GLY A 623 13.77 -20.89 -35.61
C GLY A 623 14.48 -19.53 -35.65
N GLN A 624 14.50 -18.90 -36.82
CA GLN A 624 15.01 -17.53 -36.96
C GLN A 624 13.88 -16.52 -36.74
N TRP A 625 14.14 -15.54 -35.90
CA TRP A 625 13.20 -14.51 -35.47
C TRP A 625 13.76 -13.12 -35.73
N SER A 626 12.86 -12.17 -35.93
CA SER A 626 13.12 -10.74 -36.00
C SER A 626 12.21 -10.03 -35.01
N LEU A 627 12.77 -9.18 -34.16
CA LEU A 627 12.02 -8.28 -33.29
C LEU A 627 12.13 -6.84 -33.77
N THR A 628 11.01 -6.12 -33.74
CA THR A 628 10.97 -4.64 -33.80
C THR A 628 10.19 -4.10 -32.62
N MET A 629 10.52 -2.90 -32.17
CA MET A 629 9.86 -2.24 -31.04
C MET A 629 9.52 -0.80 -31.43
N SER A 630 8.34 -0.35 -31.01
CA SER A 630 7.89 1.04 -31.13
C SER A 630 7.37 1.56 -29.79
N ILE A 631 7.33 2.89 -29.65
CA ILE A 631 6.71 3.60 -28.53
C ILE A 631 5.84 4.70 -29.13
N ALA A 632 4.57 4.76 -28.72
CA ALA A 632 3.59 5.74 -29.18
C ALA A 632 2.65 6.15 -28.03
N ASP A 633 1.97 7.29 -28.16
CA ASP A 633 1.03 7.79 -27.16
C ASP A 633 -0.42 7.48 -27.62
N TYR A 634 -1.17 6.71 -26.83
CA TYR A 634 -2.58 6.33 -27.04
C TYR A 634 -3.41 6.89 -25.88
N ASP A 635 -4.49 7.63 -26.16
CA ASP A 635 -5.34 8.29 -25.14
C ASP A 635 -4.58 9.04 -24.04
N GLY A 636 -3.51 9.74 -24.43
CA GLY A 636 -2.63 10.47 -23.51
C GLY A 636 -1.68 9.60 -22.66
N ARG A 637 -1.65 8.29 -22.89
CA ARG A 637 -0.78 7.31 -22.22
C ARG A 637 0.32 6.86 -23.17
N THR A 638 1.58 6.94 -22.75
CA THR A 638 2.68 6.35 -23.53
C THR A 638 2.63 4.82 -23.42
N CYS A 639 2.61 4.13 -24.55
CA CYS A 639 2.61 2.67 -24.65
C CYS A 639 3.80 2.16 -25.47
N LEU A 640 4.18 0.91 -25.19
CA LEU A 640 5.24 0.17 -25.84
C LEU A 640 4.66 -1.01 -26.60
N THR A 641 5.07 -1.19 -27.86
CA THR A 641 4.68 -2.32 -28.69
C THR A 641 5.92 -3.06 -29.19
N VAL A 642 5.87 -4.40 -29.23
CA VAL A 642 6.94 -5.25 -29.78
C VAL A 642 6.33 -6.22 -30.79
N ASP A 643 6.66 -6.06 -32.07
CA ASP A 643 6.32 -7.03 -33.11
C ASP A 643 7.39 -8.12 -33.19
N VAL A 644 6.96 -9.36 -33.25
CA VAL A 644 7.81 -10.55 -33.33
C VAL A 644 7.45 -11.33 -34.58
N LYS A 645 8.37 -11.37 -35.55
CA LYS A 645 8.18 -12.04 -36.83
C LYS A 645 9.12 -13.24 -36.95
N ARG A 646 8.55 -14.44 -37.08
CA ARG A 646 9.28 -15.66 -37.45
C ARG A 646 9.53 -15.63 -38.94
N ARG A 647 10.80 -15.75 -39.36
CA ARG A 647 11.12 -15.87 -40.78
C ARG A 647 10.65 -17.23 -41.29
N ALA A 648 9.93 -17.22 -42.41
CA ALA A 648 9.47 -18.41 -43.10
C ALA A 648 10.66 -19.32 -43.48
N ASN A 649 10.41 -20.63 -43.53
CA ASN A 649 11.34 -21.63 -44.03
C ASN A 649 10.54 -22.71 -44.76
N GLN A 650 11.18 -23.52 -45.61
CA GLN A 650 10.53 -24.40 -46.60
C GLN A 650 9.48 -25.40 -46.04
N SER A 651 9.42 -25.60 -44.72
CA SER A 651 8.51 -26.54 -44.07
C SER A 651 7.54 -25.92 -43.06
N GLN A 652 7.59 -24.60 -42.80
CA GLN A 652 6.72 -23.94 -41.80
C GLN A 652 6.38 -22.51 -42.23
N PRO A 653 5.10 -22.08 -42.09
CA PRO A 653 4.67 -20.73 -42.48
C PRO A 653 5.35 -19.65 -41.64
N PRO A 654 5.36 -18.38 -42.12
CA PRO A 654 5.69 -17.25 -41.25
C PRO A 654 4.75 -17.20 -40.04
N THR A 655 5.17 -16.47 -39.00
CA THR A 655 4.32 -16.27 -37.82
C THR A 655 4.62 -14.89 -37.27
N THR A 656 3.65 -13.99 -37.35
CA THR A 656 3.70 -12.65 -36.76
C THR A 656 2.86 -12.65 -35.48
N PHE A 657 3.41 -12.11 -34.39
CA PHE A 657 2.60 -11.74 -33.23
C PHE A 657 3.10 -10.45 -32.59
N ARG A 658 2.20 -9.79 -31.88
CA ARG A 658 2.44 -8.50 -31.22
C ARG A 658 2.36 -8.67 -29.70
N TYR A 659 3.28 -8.04 -28.98
CA TYR A 659 3.13 -7.72 -27.57
C TYR A 659 2.73 -6.25 -27.43
N GLY A 660 1.69 -5.98 -26.67
CA GLY A 660 1.17 -4.64 -26.43
C GLY A 660 0.05 -4.22 -27.40
N PRO A 661 -0.43 -2.97 -27.30
CA PRO A 661 0.19 -1.85 -26.58
C PRO A 661 0.28 -2.07 -25.05
N VAL A 662 1.50 -2.02 -24.49
CA VAL A 662 1.74 -2.10 -23.04
C VAL A 662 1.97 -0.70 -22.52
N GLN A 663 1.09 -0.19 -21.64
CA GLN A 663 1.30 1.12 -21.01
C GLN A 663 2.63 1.15 -20.23
N ILE A 664 3.43 2.20 -20.47
CA ILE A 664 4.71 2.46 -19.82
C ILE A 664 4.73 3.85 -19.18
N TYR A 665 5.38 3.96 -18.03
CA TYR A 665 5.50 5.22 -17.30
C TYR A 665 6.90 5.37 -16.70
N TYR A 666 7.32 6.61 -16.41
CA TYR A 666 8.55 6.88 -15.67
C TYR A 666 8.27 6.85 -14.17
N ASP A 667 8.90 5.93 -13.45
CA ASP A 667 8.94 5.91 -12.00
C ASP A 667 10.11 6.78 -11.53
N ALA A 668 9.78 7.97 -11.02
CA ALA A 668 10.76 8.92 -10.51
C ALA A 668 11.42 8.48 -9.19
N GLY A 669 10.84 7.51 -8.46
CA GLY A 669 11.48 6.87 -7.32
C GLY A 669 12.67 6.02 -7.73
N THR A 670 12.56 5.29 -8.86
CA THR A 670 13.61 4.40 -9.36
C THR A 670 14.46 4.99 -10.49
N ASN A 671 14.04 6.12 -11.06
CA ASN A 671 14.57 6.72 -12.29
C ASN A 671 14.58 5.76 -13.49
N CYS A 672 13.58 4.88 -13.55
CA CYS A 672 13.40 3.88 -14.60
C CYS A 672 12.05 4.06 -15.29
N VAL A 673 11.96 3.71 -16.57
CA VAL A 673 10.67 3.41 -17.20
C VAL A 673 10.22 2.02 -16.74
N GLN A 674 8.96 1.88 -16.34
CA GLN A 674 8.32 0.63 -15.96
C GLN A 674 7.04 0.42 -16.77
N THR A 675 6.64 -0.84 -16.95
CA THR A 675 5.35 -1.24 -17.51
C THR A 675 4.27 -1.25 -16.44
N ASP A 676 3.03 -0.95 -16.80
CA ASP A 676 1.89 -1.20 -15.90
C ASP A 676 1.72 -2.72 -15.65
N PRO A 677 1.81 -3.18 -14.38
CA PRO A 677 1.75 -4.61 -14.05
C PRO A 677 0.36 -5.24 -14.26
N THR A 678 -0.71 -4.44 -14.41
CA THR A 678 -2.06 -4.93 -14.74
C THR A 678 -2.19 -5.28 -16.22
N VAL A 679 -1.55 -4.49 -17.09
CA VAL A 679 -1.57 -4.67 -18.56
C VAL A 679 -0.68 -5.84 -18.99
N VAL A 680 0.51 -5.98 -18.39
CA VAL A 680 1.48 -7.07 -18.70
C VAL A 680 0.90 -8.48 -18.49
N LEU A 681 -0.11 -8.63 -17.62
CA LEU A 681 -0.78 -9.91 -17.41
C LEU A 681 -1.80 -10.28 -18.50
N ARG A 682 -2.30 -9.29 -19.26
CA ARG A 682 -3.26 -9.49 -20.37
C ARG A 682 -2.60 -9.65 -21.73
N CYS A 683 -1.48 -8.95 -21.98
CA CYS A 683 -0.76 -8.97 -23.27
C CYS A 683 0.01 -10.29 -23.53
N ARG A 684 -0.72 -11.40 -23.69
CA ARG A 684 -0.22 -12.62 -24.34
C ARG A 684 -0.13 -12.43 -25.86
N MET A 685 0.57 -13.34 -26.53
CA MET A 685 0.77 -13.30 -27.99
C MET A 685 -0.56 -13.19 -28.78
N ILE A 686 -0.87 -12.02 -29.32
CA ILE A 686 -1.90 -11.86 -30.36
C ILE A 686 -1.25 -12.21 -31.69
N ALA A 687 -1.73 -13.27 -32.35
CA ALA A 687 -1.32 -13.61 -33.71
C ALA A 687 -1.91 -12.59 -34.69
N VAL A 688 -1.05 -11.90 -35.42
CA VAL A 688 -1.47 -10.92 -36.43
C VAL A 688 -1.64 -11.68 -37.75
N ALA A 689 -2.84 -11.66 -38.31
CA ALA A 689 -3.08 -12.13 -39.67
C ALA A 689 -2.40 -11.17 -40.66
N ASP A 690 -1.86 -11.70 -41.76
CA ASP A 690 -1.21 -10.88 -42.80
C ASP A 690 -2.26 -10.31 -43.77
N ASP A 691 -3.06 -9.34 -43.31
CA ASP A 691 -3.91 -8.44 -44.12
C ASP A 691 -3.94 -7.02 -43.49
N GLU A 692 -4.29 -5.99 -44.28
CA GLU A 692 -4.19 -4.57 -43.90
C GLU A 692 -5.51 -4.01 -43.30
N GLU A 693 -5.58 -3.88 -41.97
CA GLU A 693 -6.60 -3.08 -41.28
C GLU A 693 -5.99 -2.30 -40.09
N GLU A 694 -6.40 -1.03 -39.94
CA GLU A 694 -5.97 -0.13 -38.84
C GLU A 694 -7.05 -0.05 -37.74
N ASP A 695 -6.59 0.07 -36.49
CA ASP A 695 -7.31 0.56 -35.30
C ASP A 695 -8.74 0.04 -34.98
N GLU A 696 -8.83 -1.14 -34.34
CA GLU A 696 -9.96 -1.48 -33.44
C GLU A 696 -9.54 -2.41 -32.27
N PHE A 697 -8.70 -1.92 -31.34
CA PHE A 697 -8.25 -2.73 -30.18
C PHE A 697 -7.96 -1.95 -28.87
N ALA A 698 -8.52 -0.76 -28.69
CA ALA A 698 -8.31 0.05 -27.48
C ALA A 698 -9.19 -0.38 -26.28
N ASP A 699 -10.43 -0.83 -26.53
CA ASP A 699 -11.48 -0.84 -25.50
C ASP A 699 -11.52 -2.08 -24.58
N GLU A 700 -11.03 -3.25 -24.99
CA GLU A 700 -11.01 -4.46 -24.14
C GLU A 700 -10.05 -4.37 -22.92
N LEU A 701 -9.23 -3.32 -22.84
CA LEU A 701 -8.19 -3.19 -21.81
C LEU A 701 -8.72 -2.92 -20.39
N PHE A 702 -9.99 -2.57 -20.21
CA PHE A 702 -10.53 -2.09 -18.94
C PHE A 702 -11.72 -2.92 -18.42
N LEU A 703 -11.54 -3.56 -17.25
CA LEU A 703 -12.65 -4.07 -16.44
C LEU A 703 -12.97 -3.06 -15.32
N PRO A 704 -14.24 -2.72 -15.06
CA PRO A 704 -14.64 -1.87 -13.94
C PRO A 704 -14.27 -2.41 -12.55
N ALA A 705 -14.31 -1.54 -11.54
CA ALA A 705 -13.78 -1.80 -10.20
C ALA A 705 -14.67 -2.70 -9.29
N GLU A 706 -15.72 -3.32 -9.83
CA GLU A 706 -16.85 -3.85 -9.07
C GLU A 706 -16.68 -5.30 -8.57
N ARG A 707 -15.62 -5.59 -7.81
CA ARG A 707 -15.50 -6.82 -7.00
C ARG A 707 -14.93 -6.57 -5.60
N LEU A 708 -15.67 -5.78 -4.80
CA LEU A 708 -15.42 -5.62 -3.36
C LEU A 708 -16.68 -5.48 -2.48
N ALA A 709 -17.89 -5.45 -3.07
CA ALA A 709 -19.14 -5.09 -2.38
C ALA A 709 -19.96 -6.27 -1.83
N SER A 710 -19.37 -7.47 -1.65
CA SER A 710 -20.13 -8.71 -1.48
C SER A 710 -19.64 -9.68 -0.38
N VAL A 711 -19.37 -9.18 0.83
CA VAL A 711 -19.56 -9.91 2.11
C VAL A 711 -19.92 -8.87 3.18
N GLY A 712 -21.14 -8.89 3.72
CA GLY A 712 -21.54 -7.83 4.67
C GLY A 712 -22.89 -7.98 5.38
N GLU A 713 -23.87 -8.68 4.81
CA GLU A 713 -25.20 -8.85 5.42
C GLU A 713 -25.64 -10.32 5.49
N GLU A 714 -25.42 -10.94 6.65
CA GLU A 714 -26.29 -12.01 7.16
C GLU A 714 -26.22 -12.04 8.70
N HIS A 715 -27.34 -12.40 9.35
CA HIS A 715 -27.53 -12.45 10.81
C HIS A 715 -27.51 -11.10 11.59
N ALA A 716 -28.57 -10.32 11.45
CA ALA A 716 -29.05 -9.40 12.49
C ALA A 716 -30.50 -9.72 12.88
N SER A 717 -30.73 -10.33 14.05
CA SER A 717 -32.06 -10.56 14.63
C SER A 717 -31.98 -11.11 16.07
N PRO A 718 -32.94 -10.81 16.96
CA PRO A 718 -33.70 -9.56 17.09
C PRO A 718 -33.47 -8.88 18.45
N ALA A 719 -33.83 -7.61 18.58
CA ALA A 719 -33.72 -6.90 19.86
C ALA A 719 -34.73 -7.43 20.92
N PRO A 720 -34.31 -7.70 22.17
CA PRO A 720 -35.24 -7.94 23.27
C PRO A 720 -35.98 -6.66 23.65
N LYS A 721 -37.16 -6.81 24.27
CA LYS A 721 -38.17 -5.75 24.40
C LYS A 721 -37.89 -4.75 25.52
N THR A 722 -38.45 -3.56 25.34
CA THR A 722 -38.60 -2.47 26.32
C THR A 722 -39.13 -2.92 27.68
N ALA A 723 -38.55 -2.39 28.75
CA ALA A 723 -39.14 -2.41 30.10
C ALA A 723 -38.67 -1.19 30.93
N ASP A 724 -39.25 -0.02 30.66
CA ASP A 724 -39.17 1.11 31.59
C ASP A 724 -40.04 0.87 32.82
N GLN A 725 -39.53 1.18 34.03
CA GLN A 725 -40.20 2.05 35.01
C GLN A 725 -39.23 2.50 36.13
N PRO A 726 -39.48 3.64 36.84
CA PRO A 726 -38.40 4.41 37.46
C PRO A 726 -38.44 4.57 38.99
N ALA A 727 -37.26 4.62 39.63
CA ALA A 727 -36.96 5.20 40.96
C ALA A 727 -35.42 5.17 41.17
N GLN A 728 -34.74 6.01 41.97
CA GLN A 728 -35.10 7.25 42.68
C GLN A 728 -33.81 8.09 42.93
N ARG A 729 -33.91 9.25 43.61
CA ARG A 729 -32.79 10.19 43.84
C ARG A 729 -32.01 9.94 45.15
N SER A 730 -30.68 9.90 45.05
CA SER A 730 -29.70 10.55 45.94
C SER A 730 -28.40 10.71 45.12
N LYS A 731 -27.67 11.83 45.03
CA LYS A 731 -27.34 12.92 45.96
C LYS A 731 -26.64 12.46 47.23
N GLU A 732 -25.30 12.49 47.19
CA GLU A 732 -24.52 13.08 48.29
C GLU A 732 -23.17 13.63 47.77
N HIS A 733 -22.68 14.67 48.45
CA HIS A 733 -21.40 15.33 48.22
C HIS A 733 -20.79 15.54 49.61
N VAL A 734 -19.59 15.04 49.85
CA VAL A 734 -18.80 15.35 51.05
C VAL A 734 -17.37 15.65 50.59
N THR A 735 -16.71 16.56 51.30
CA THR A 735 -15.52 17.28 50.87
C THR A 735 -14.29 17.03 51.77
N ALA A 736 -13.13 17.43 51.24
CA ALA A 736 -12.02 18.03 52.00
C ALA A 736 -10.99 17.13 52.73
N ASP A 737 -9.75 17.26 52.23
CA ASP A 737 -8.54 17.65 52.97
C ASP A 737 -7.69 16.66 53.80
N LEU A 738 -6.44 17.15 54.04
CA LEU A 738 -5.39 16.73 54.99
C LEU A 738 -4.32 15.70 54.55
N GLU A 739 -3.26 16.26 53.93
CA GLU A 739 -1.85 16.01 54.30
C GLU A 739 -1.57 16.43 55.78
N PRO A 740 -0.42 16.10 56.45
CA PRO A 740 0.94 16.13 55.86
C PRO A 740 2.05 15.17 56.42
N GLU A 741 3.22 15.28 55.78
CA GLU A 741 4.60 15.27 56.32
C GLU A 741 5.33 14.05 56.93
N ALA A 742 6.66 14.07 56.70
CA ALA A 742 7.79 13.53 57.49
C ALA A 742 8.00 11.99 57.60
N ALA A 743 9.22 11.47 57.86
CA ALA A 743 10.60 11.91 57.57
C ALA A 743 11.62 10.77 57.86
N ALA A 744 12.89 10.97 57.48
CA ALA A 744 14.12 10.35 58.01
C ALA A 744 14.53 8.88 57.64
N GLU A 745 15.75 8.77 57.10
CA GLU A 745 16.69 7.63 57.26
C GLU A 745 17.51 7.82 58.59
N PRO A 746 18.64 7.13 58.91
CA PRO A 746 19.34 5.98 58.30
C PRO A 746 19.79 4.92 59.37
N VAL A 747 21.01 4.36 59.23
CA VAL A 747 21.77 3.42 60.12
C VAL A 747 21.46 1.92 59.90
N GLN A 748 22.38 0.94 59.96
CA GLN A 748 23.79 0.71 59.58
C GLN A 748 24.25 -0.61 60.27
N SER A 749 25.10 -1.41 59.59
CA SER A 749 26.10 -2.36 60.16
C SER A 749 25.65 -3.72 60.78
N GLY A 750 26.62 -4.66 60.88
CA GLY A 750 26.51 -6.00 61.53
C GLY A 750 25.94 -7.11 60.64
N ALA A 751 26.64 -8.13 60.10
CA ALA A 751 28.00 -8.69 60.26
C ALA A 751 28.25 -9.67 61.43
N ASN A 752 27.90 -10.96 61.23
CA ASN A 752 28.66 -12.19 61.60
C ASN A 752 27.86 -13.43 61.11
N VAL A 753 28.38 -14.44 60.38
CA VAL A 753 29.52 -15.36 60.56
C VAL A 753 29.18 -16.60 61.41
N LEU A 754 29.14 -17.78 60.76
CA LEU A 754 29.79 -19.04 61.19
C LEU A 754 29.56 -20.20 60.18
N LYS A 755 30.67 -20.89 59.81
CA LYS A 755 30.92 -22.33 59.52
C LYS A 755 29.76 -23.24 59.03
N SER A 756 29.96 -24.20 58.11
CA SER A 756 31.12 -24.66 57.28
C SER A 756 30.56 -25.58 56.16
N SER A 757 31.26 -26.35 55.31
CA SER A 757 32.65 -26.85 55.18
C SER A 757 33.03 -26.95 53.67
N SER A 758 34.24 -27.24 53.15
CA SER A 758 35.20 -28.37 53.31
C SER A 758 34.62 -29.73 52.82
N GLU A 759 35.19 -30.50 51.87
CA GLU A 759 36.48 -30.48 51.12
C GLU A 759 36.29 -31.11 49.69
N VAL A 760 37.22 -31.24 48.72
CA VAL A 760 38.68 -30.97 48.61
C VAL A 760 39.11 -30.86 47.10
N LEU A 761 40.11 -30.00 46.81
CA LEU A 761 41.28 -30.10 45.87
C LEU A 761 41.23 -30.98 44.56
N ASP A 762 41.89 -30.65 43.43
CA ASP A 762 42.48 -29.38 42.94
C ASP A 762 42.90 -29.45 41.43
N GLU A 763 43.33 -28.30 40.88
CA GLU A 763 44.46 -28.01 39.93
C GLU A 763 44.98 -29.04 38.85
N HIS A 764 45.63 -28.68 37.71
CA HIS A 764 46.20 -27.39 37.25
C HIS A 764 46.48 -27.27 35.71
N LYS A 765 46.59 -26.01 35.25
CA LYS A 765 47.49 -25.43 34.20
C LYS A 765 47.84 -26.15 32.86
N THR A 766 47.26 -25.59 31.79
CA THR A 766 47.92 -25.04 30.56
C THR A 766 49.08 -25.77 29.83
N ARG A 767 48.96 -25.90 28.49
CA ARG A 767 49.91 -25.27 27.52
C ARG A 767 49.42 -25.23 26.06
N THR A 768 50.10 -24.42 25.24
CA THR A 768 49.79 -24.12 23.83
C THR A 768 50.81 -24.72 22.85
N ARG A 769 50.39 -25.16 21.64
CA ARG A 769 51.12 -24.99 20.35
C ARG A 769 50.43 -25.59 19.11
N THR A 770 50.45 -24.83 18.02
CA THR A 770 50.47 -25.26 16.59
C THR A 770 51.96 -25.41 16.13
N PRO A 771 52.34 -25.86 14.90
CA PRO A 771 51.58 -25.89 13.63
C PRO A 771 51.81 -27.04 12.59
N LEU A 772 50.90 -27.12 11.58
CA LEU A 772 51.13 -27.55 10.17
C LEU A 772 51.58 -29.05 9.94
N PRO A 773 51.93 -29.51 8.71
CA PRO A 773 50.94 -29.97 7.72
C PRO A 773 51.28 -31.31 7.02
N SER A 774 50.36 -31.93 6.26
CA SER A 774 50.74 -32.90 5.19
C SER A 774 49.66 -33.20 4.13
N SER A 775 50.13 -33.76 3.01
CA SER A 775 49.47 -34.00 1.72
C SER A 775 48.37 -35.08 1.68
N ARG A 776 47.39 -34.92 0.76
CA ARG A 776 46.55 -36.02 0.26
C ARG A 776 47.22 -36.74 -0.92
N ARG A 777 47.24 -38.08 -0.91
CA ARG A 777 47.48 -38.95 -2.09
C ARG A 777 46.18 -39.65 -2.50
N ARG A 778 46.11 -40.11 -3.76
CA ARG A 778 44.95 -40.83 -4.34
C ARG A 778 44.84 -42.27 -3.81
N SER A 779 43.60 -42.75 -3.65
CA SER A 779 43.22 -44.17 -3.79
C SER A 779 41.97 -44.26 -4.70
N LYS A 780 41.53 -45.47 -5.07
CA LYS A 780 40.45 -45.69 -6.07
C LYS A 780 39.38 -46.66 -5.55
N ARG A 781 38.11 -46.38 -5.90
CA ARG A 781 36.97 -47.34 -6.02
C ARG A 781 36.47 -47.94 -4.68
N PRO A 782 35.28 -48.59 -4.62
CA PRO A 782 34.39 -49.05 -5.71
C PRO A 782 33.08 -48.26 -5.89
N ARG A 783 32.23 -48.76 -6.81
CA ARG A 783 30.84 -48.32 -7.02
C ARG A 783 29.94 -48.87 -5.91
N THR A 784 28.97 -48.06 -5.49
CA THR A 784 27.67 -48.51 -4.99
C THR A 784 26.58 -47.65 -5.64
N GLU A 785 25.43 -48.24 -5.93
CA GLU A 785 24.32 -47.58 -6.62
C GLU A 785 23.37 -46.91 -5.61
N PRO A 786 23.09 -45.60 -5.72
CA PRO A 786 21.97 -45.00 -5.02
C PRO A 786 20.67 -45.35 -5.74
N LYS A 787 19.71 -45.99 -5.05
CA LYS A 787 18.38 -46.26 -5.60
C LYS A 787 17.67 -44.95 -5.94
N SER A 788 17.16 -44.84 -7.17
CA SER A 788 16.37 -43.71 -7.63
C SER A 788 14.97 -43.73 -7.03
N TYR A 789 14.76 -43.01 -5.92
CA TYR A 789 13.43 -42.55 -5.54
C TYR A 789 13.13 -41.26 -6.30
N ALA A 790 12.47 -41.40 -7.45
CA ALA A 790 11.82 -40.27 -8.09
C ALA A 790 10.63 -39.84 -7.22
N VAL A 791 10.60 -38.56 -6.84
CA VAL A 791 9.42 -37.95 -6.21
C VAL A 791 8.72 -37.12 -7.29
N ASP A 792 7.50 -37.51 -7.61
CA ASP A 792 6.66 -36.87 -8.62
C ASP A 792 6.21 -35.47 -8.13
N PRO A 793 6.46 -34.38 -8.88
CA PRO A 793 6.00 -33.04 -8.53
C PRO A 793 4.48 -32.83 -8.53
N LEU A 794 3.68 -33.76 -9.09
CA LEU A 794 2.22 -33.61 -9.22
C LEU A 794 1.40 -34.21 -8.06
N ALA A 795 2.01 -35.05 -7.21
CA ALA A 795 1.32 -35.73 -6.11
C ALA A 795 1.07 -34.79 -4.89
N GLY A 796 0.31 -33.71 -5.10
CA GLY A 796 0.06 -32.69 -4.07
C GLY A 796 -1.30 -31.99 -4.08
N TYR A 797 -2.16 -32.21 -5.08
CA TYR A 797 -3.39 -31.40 -5.27
C TYR A 797 -4.74 -32.14 -5.16
N GLU A 798 -4.77 -33.47 -5.17
CA GLU A 798 -6.04 -34.22 -5.18
C GLU A 798 -6.57 -34.59 -3.77
N GLY A 799 -5.72 -34.56 -2.74
CA GLY A 799 -6.08 -34.95 -1.36
C GLY A 799 -6.98 -33.99 -0.58
N LEU A 800 -7.50 -32.93 -1.21
CA LEU A 800 -8.26 -31.85 -0.57
C LEU A 800 -9.73 -31.74 -1.01
N LEU A 801 -10.14 -32.37 -2.11
CA LEU A 801 -11.53 -32.29 -2.60
C LEU A 801 -12.48 -33.28 -1.90
N GLU A 802 -12.03 -34.49 -1.57
CA GLU A 802 -12.90 -35.50 -0.94
C GLU A 802 -13.33 -35.18 0.50
N LYS A 803 -12.59 -34.34 1.24
CA LYS A 803 -12.94 -34.04 2.64
C LYS A 803 -14.06 -33.01 2.81
N ASN A 804 -14.32 -32.17 1.81
CA ASN A 804 -15.35 -31.13 1.91
C ASN A 804 -16.76 -31.64 1.52
N SER A 805 -16.87 -32.75 0.78
CA SER A 805 -18.16 -33.31 0.34
C SER A 805 -19.01 -33.90 1.49
N LYS A 806 -18.40 -34.20 2.64
CA LYS A 806 -19.09 -34.74 3.83
C LYS A 806 -19.63 -33.70 4.82
N ALA A 807 -19.22 -32.43 4.71
CA ALA A 807 -19.78 -31.36 5.55
C ALA A 807 -21.13 -30.84 5.01
N ALA A 808 -21.27 -30.77 3.68
CA ALA A 808 -22.42 -30.18 3.00
C ALA A 808 -23.72 -31.03 3.02
N ARG A 809 -23.79 -32.13 3.78
CA ARG A 809 -24.96 -33.05 3.82
C ARG A 809 -25.73 -33.06 5.15
N THR A 810 -25.40 -32.17 6.09
CA THR A 810 -26.01 -32.16 7.44
C THR A 810 -26.96 -30.98 7.69
N PHE A 811 -27.12 -30.05 6.73
CA PHE A 811 -27.97 -28.86 6.85
C PHE A 811 -29.23 -28.88 5.95
N ALA A 812 -29.55 -30.02 5.34
CA ALA A 812 -30.71 -30.19 4.45
C ALA A 812 -31.84 -31.02 5.11
N LEU A 813 -32.15 -30.72 6.36
CA LEU A 813 -33.27 -31.24 7.15
C LEU A 813 -33.70 -30.16 8.15
N ILE A 814 -34.98 -30.13 8.52
CA ILE A 814 -35.63 -29.06 9.33
C ILE A 814 -35.82 -27.73 8.56
N SER A 815 -36.70 -27.74 7.55
CA SER A 815 -37.57 -26.58 7.19
C SER A 815 -38.62 -27.01 6.14
N ALA A 816 -39.52 -27.91 6.52
CA ALA A 816 -40.58 -28.38 5.62
C ALA A 816 -41.80 -28.85 6.41
N ASP A 817 -42.65 -27.91 6.87
CA ASP A 817 -44.07 -28.20 7.09
C ASP A 817 -44.94 -26.93 7.20
N THR A 818 -46.19 -27.04 6.74
CA THR A 818 -47.29 -26.04 6.79
C THR A 818 -47.07 -24.66 6.09
N ALA A 819 -48.05 -24.09 5.36
CA ALA A 819 -49.29 -24.64 4.82
C ALA A 819 -49.78 -23.86 3.58
N SER A 820 -50.48 -24.54 2.67
CA SER A 820 -51.03 -24.00 1.41
C SER A 820 -52.50 -23.57 1.55
N TYR A 821 -52.89 -22.44 0.94
CA TYR A 821 -54.22 -22.20 0.31
C TYR A 821 -53.98 -21.14 -0.81
N SER A 822 -54.10 -21.40 -2.12
CA SER A 822 -55.30 -21.66 -2.96
C SER A 822 -56.32 -20.50 -2.96
N LEU A 823 -56.97 -20.09 -4.08
CA LEU A 823 -57.09 -20.66 -5.44
C LEU A 823 -57.65 -19.61 -6.46
N LEU A 824 -57.48 -19.87 -7.77
CA LEU A 824 -58.19 -19.28 -8.95
C LEU A 824 -57.84 -17.82 -9.38
N ARG A 825 -57.50 -17.47 -10.64
CA ARG A 825 -57.95 -17.80 -12.03
C ARG A 825 -59.16 -16.95 -12.52
N PRO A 826 -59.41 -16.81 -13.85
CA PRO A 826 -58.45 -16.55 -14.96
C PRO A 826 -59.01 -15.62 -16.08
N THR A 827 -58.16 -15.09 -16.95
CA THR A 827 -58.21 -15.29 -18.43
C THR A 827 -56.93 -14.79 -19.07
#